data_AF-A0A7K4X182-F1
#
_entry.id   AF-A0A7K4X182-F1
#
_cell.length_a   1.000
_cell.length_b   1.000
_cell.length_c   1.000
_cell.angle_alpha   90.00
_cell.angle_beta   90.00
_cell.angle_gamma   90.00
#
_symmetry.space_group_name_H-M   'P 1'
#
loop_
_entity.id
_entity.type
_entity.pdbx_description
1 polymer ?
#
loop_
_entity_poly.entity_id
_entity_poly.type
_entity_poly.pdbx_seq_one_letter_code
_entity_poly.pdbx_strand_id
1 'polypeptide(L)'
;PQVRLRSRDLGTHLAQVDELLQLHTLLEGDVAAQAERVRGLGAQAERFLEEGGGYQPCPPEQLRGRVAALELRYRELSALSGQRRLRLERSRRLWKFLWDAGEEEAWLREQERLLRCPELGRDLPGSLRMLSQLEAIRGALGGRTAPLEQLLERGRELLALGSPEGAGATDGSAAGSGGTVESNAGLVGHSVGSAAGAAGSSELMELSLGSVGSAAGTTGSTEPMELTPGSTGSTTAAARSAEPTGPTAKAMEAKAASMEATAGSRDSSAIPEGSSRCTEPELERQHRELEARAESRRLELREVLALLAARSEADACALWVGEREQWLLSMEIPERIEDLEVVQQRFETLEPELAALGARVAAVGRAAEELQSSGERTRESARDTWEQLRDRWERFRALAERKKAALTSALDIQNFRLECDETRGWMREKAAAIEATRALGRDLAGIAALQRRLSGLGRDLEAIQGKQRELRAQGERLAREQPDRSPEARERLSALEAEWAALSAEGSLRRHESLGTEISQYGTDYRSARAAGRELSQGRSDPQSLSLLQRLEALDADWDELGRTWEKRRQLLAQAVAFHVFLRDAKQVEGTLGKQEHALALTELPGTVPGAEAAVRRLEEALAAMEAGAERVRVLCDTGRRLLGEGGVHSEKVRETVESVESRHQKNRESAQELLGRLRDNWELQKFLQDAQELTLWLNEKLPVARDVSYEGTRDLQGKWQKHQAFVAELAANRGWLEALEKDGQQLAGSRPSLAGQVTVPLGALRALWAQVEAAAGAKGRGLAEAARAESCAQACAGLR
;
A
#
# COMPACT_ATOMS: atom_id res chain seq x y z
N PRO A 1 -47.34 -17.30 88.66
CA PRO A 1 -47.87 -17.28 87.27
C PRO A 1 -48.44 -15.93 86.81
N GLN A 2 -49.48 -15.36 87.45
CA GLN A 2 -50.12 -14.11 86.97
C GLN A 2 -49.17 -12.90 86.85
N VAL A 3 -48.25 -12.72 87.81
CA VAL A 3 -47.27 -11.61 87.79
C VAL A 3 -46.34 -11.72 86.58
N ARG A 4 -45.82 -12.92 86.30
CA ARG A 4 -45.01 -13.19 85.11
C ARG A 4 -45.82 -12.99 83.83
N LEU A 5 -47.04 -13.50 83.71
CA LEU A 5 -47.88 -13.32 82.51
C LEU A 5 -48.23 -11.86 82.20
N ARG A 6 -48.28 -10.99 83.21
CA ARG A 6 -48.51 -9.55 83.05
C ARG A 6 -47.23 -8.73 82.86
N SER A 7 -46.06 -9.36 82.76
CA SER A 7 -44.80 -8.65 82.54
C SER A 7 -44.88 -7.77 81.28
N ARG A 8 -44.34 -6.56 81.38
CA ARG A 8 -44.14 -5.63 80.26
C ARG A 8 -42.80 -5.81 79.57
N ASP A 9 -41.93 -6.64 80.14
CA ASP A 9 -40.65 -6.96 79.53
C ASP A 9 -40.85 -7.88 78.32
N LEU A 10 -40.52 -7.33 77.15
CA LEU A 10 -40.59 -7.96 75.83
C LEU A 10 -39.20 -8.14 75.20
N GLY A 11 -38.12 -7.85 75.96
CA GLY A 11 -36.73 -7.88 75.51
C GLY A 11 -36.31 -6.65 74.68
N THR A 12 -35.01 -6.34 74.71
CA THR A 12 -34.42 -5.15 74.07
C THR A 12 -33.53 -5.49 72.88
N HIS A 13 -33.45 -6.76 72.48
CA HIS A 13 -32.67 -7.28 71.35
C HIS A 13 -33.08 -8.72 71.08
N LEU A 14 -32.80 -9.23 69.87
CA LEU A 14 -33.33 -10.51 69.38
C LEU A 14 -33.04 -11.70 70.31
N ALA A 15 -31.79 -11.82 70.79
CA ALA A 15 -31.37 -12.91 71.67
C ALA A 15 -32.17 -12.94 72.99
N GLN A 16 -32.38 -11.78 73.62
CA GLN A 16 -33.18 -11.67 74.84
C GLN A 16 -34.67 -11.95 74.59
N VAL A 17 -35.22 -11.57 73.42
CA VAL A 17 -36.61 -11.93 73.10
C VAL A 17 -36.76 -13.44 72.92
N ASP A 18 -35.81 -14.09 72.27
CA ASP A 18 -35.80 -15.55 72.11
C ASP A 18 -35.69 -16.26 73.47
N GLU A 19 -34.86 -15.76 74.38
CA GLU A 19 -34.78 -16.26 75.75
C GLU A 19 -36.12 -16.08 76.50
N LEU A 20 -36.73 -14.90 76.41
CA LEU A 20 -38.03 -14.63 77.01
C LEU A 20 -39.15 -15.51 76.42
N LEU A 21 -39.09 -15.86 75.14
CA LEU A 21 -40.01 -16.79 74.49
C LEU A 21 -39.79 -18.23 74.94
N GLN A 22 -38.54 -18.66 75.10
CA GLN A 22 -38.22 -19.98 75.65
C GLN A 22 -38.74 -20.10 77.09
N LEU A 23 -38.46 -19.10 77.93
CA LEU A 23 -38.98 -19.01 79.30
C LEU A 23 -40.51 -18.97 79.33
N HIS A 24 -41.13 -18.25 78.39
CA HIS A 24 -42.60 -18.19 78.26
C HIS A 24 -43.19 -19.51 77.77
N THR A 25 -42.48 -20.28 76.93
CA THR A 25 -42.90 -21.62 76.50
C THR A 25 -42.95 -22.60 77.68
N LEU A 26 -41.97 -22.51 78.59
CA LEU A 26 -42.00 -23.28 79.84
C LEU A 26 -43.19 -22.87 80.72
N LEU A 27 -43.45 -21.56 80.82
CA LEU A 27 -44.60 -21.02 81.55
C LEU A 27 -45.95 -21.45 80.93
N GLU A 28 -46.03 -21.54 79.60
CA GLU A 28 -47.18 -22.09 78.86
C GLU A 28 -47.40 -23.57 79.16
N GLY A 29 -46.31 -24.36 79.21
CA GLY A 29 -46.33 -25.75 79.65
C GLY A 29 -46.86 -25.90 81.08
N ASP A 30 -46.41 -25.05 82.00
CA ASP A 30 -46.90 -25.02 83.38
C ASP A 30 -48.39 -24.67 83.48
N VAL A 31 -48.86 -23.70 82.68
CA VAL A 31 -50.28 -23.33 82.59
C VAL A 31 -51.07 -24.50 81.99
N ALA A 32 -50.64 -25.09 80.88
CA ALA A 32 -51.30 -26.22 80.24
C ALA A 32 -51.35 -27.47 81.13
N ALA A 33 -50.33 -27.74 81.94
CA ALA A 33 -50.32 -28.81 82.92
C ALA A 33 -51.35 -28.62 84.05
N GLN A 34 -51.87 -27.39 84.26
CA GLN A 34 -53.02 -27.16 85.14
C GLN A 34 -54.34 -27.58 84.49
N ALA A 35 -54.41 -27.71 83.16
CA ALA A 35 -55.65 -28.05 82.45
C ALA A 35 -56.20 -29.41 82.89
N GLU A 36 -55.35 -30.42 82.98
CA GLU A 36 -55.72 -31.78 83.44
C GLU A 36 -56.12 -31.78 84.91
N ARG A 37 -55.48 -30.95 85.75
CA ARG A 37 -55.86 -30.79 87.15
C ARG A 37 -57.21 -30.11 87.31
N VAL A 38 -57.48 -29.06 86.54
CA VAL A 38 -58.77 -28.36 86.54
C VAL A 38 -59.87 -29.26 85.98
N ARG A 39 -59.63 -29.98 84.88
CA ARG A 39 -60.56 -30.98 84.33
C ARG A 39 -60.81 -32.14 85.29
N GLY A 40 -59.76 -32.66 85.92
CA GLY A 40 -59.86 -33.74 86.91
C GLY A 40 -60.64 -33.31 88.14
N LEU A 41 -60.40 -32.10 88.66
CA LEU A 41 -61.18 -31.54 89.77
C LEU A 41 -62.63 -31.24 89.37
N GLY A 42 -62.87 -30.78 88.13
CA GLY A 42 -64.21 -30.63 87.57
C GLY A 42 -64.96 -31.96 87.49
N ALA A 43 -64.34 -33.00 86.90
CA ALA A 43 -64.91 -34.34 86.81
C ALA A 43 -65.12 -35.00 88.18
N GLN A 44 -64.24 -34.76 89.15
CA GLN A 44 -64.45 -35.19 90.53
C GLN A 44 -65.61 -34.45 91.20
N ALA A 45 -65.77 -33.15 90.94
CA ALA A 45 -66.89 -32.37 91.43
C ALA A 45 -68.23 -32.83 90.84
N GLU A 46 -68.27 -33.20 89.56
CA GLU A 46 -69.46 -33.75 88.89
C GLU A 46 -69.97 -35.06 89.56
N ARG A 47 -69.07 -35.92 90.05
CA ARG A 47 -69.44 -37.14 90.81
C ARG A 47 -70.21 -36.85 92.11
N PHE A 48 -70.04 -35.65 92.69
CA PHE A 48 -70.79 -35.19 93.86
C PHE A 48 -72.08 -34.43 93.48
N LEU A 49 -72.35 -34.27 92.17
CA LEU A 49 -73.53 -33.63 91.60
C LEU A 49 -74.50 -34.65 90.96
N GLU A 50 -74.10 -35.92 90.79
CA GLU A 50 -74.94 -37.03 90.31
C GLU A 50 -76.00 -37.45 91.36
N GLU A 51 -77.27 -37.56 90.96
CA GLU A 51 -78.38 -37.91 91.84
C GLU A 51 -78.38 -39.42 92.17
N GLY A 52 -77.99 -39.78 93.40
CA GLY A 52 -78.10 -41.16 93.91
C GLY A 52 -76.99 -41.68 94.85
N GLY A 53 -76.02 -40.86 95.26
CA GLY A 53 -74.91 -41.27 96.15
C GLY A 53 -74.84 -40.46 97.45
N GLY A 54 -74.92 -41.13 98.61
CA GLY A 54 -75.26 -40.56 99.93
C GLY A 54 -74.29 -39.61 100.64
N TYR A 55 -73.33 -38.95 99.97
CA TYR A 55 -72.47 -37.94 100.62
C TYR A 55 -72.27 -36.67 99.78
N GLN A 56 -72.76 -35.54 100.32
CA GLN A 56 -72.63 -34.20 99.73
C GLN A 56 -71.84 -33.28 100.67
N PRO A 57 -70.57 -32.93 100.35
CA PRO A 57 -69.73 -32.11 101.22
C PRO A 57 -70.20 -30.65 101.36
N CYS A 58 -70.92 -30.12 100.38
CA CYS A 58 -71.47 -28.76 100.35
C CYS A 58 -72.66 -28.67 99.37
N PRO A 59 -73.47 -27.60 99.40
CA PRO A 59 -74.59 -27.43 98.48
C PRO A 59 -74.15 -27.46 97.00
N PRO A 60 -74.92 -28.10 96.10
CA PRO A 60 -74.53 -28.29 94.70
C PRO A 60 -74.30 -26.97 93.94
N GLU A 61 -75.10 -25.94 94.25
CA GLU A 61 -74.94 -24.55 93.76
C GLU A 61 -73.54 -23.98 94.10
N GLN A 62 -73.06 -24.22 95.33
CA GLN A 62 -71.80 -23.68 95.83
C GLN A 62 -70.60 -24.43 95.24
N LEU A 63 -70.71 -25.75 95.05
CA LEU A 63 -69.70 -26.55 94.36
C LEU A 63 -69.58 -26.18 92.88
N ARG A 64 -70.72 -26.06 92.16
CA ARG A 64 -70.76 -25.55 90.77
C ARG A 64 -70.14 -24.17 90.65
N GLY A 65 -70.47 -23.25 91.56
CA GLY A 65 -69.89 -21.90 91.60
C GLY A 65 -68.36 -21.89 91.79
N ARG A 66 -67.82 -22.78 92.64
CA ARG A 66 -66.36 -22.88 92.86
C ARG A 66 -65.61 -23.52 91.67
N VAL A 67 -66.20 -24.53 91.02
CA VAL A 67 -65.64 -25.14 89.80
C VAL A 67 -65.68 -24.15 88.64
N ALA A 68 -66.81 -23.47 88.42
CA ALA A 68 -66.94 -22.43 87.41
C ALA A 68 -65.94 -21.28 87.63
N ALA A 69 -65.72 -20.85 88.87
CA ALA A 69 -64.71 -19.84 89.20
C ALA A 69 -63.26 -20.32 88.95
N LEU A 70 -62.96 -21.60 89.19
CA LEU A 70 -61.65 -22.19 88.89
C LEU A 70 -61.42 -22.30 87.38
N GLU A 71 -62.42 -22.76 86.63
CA GLU A 71 -62.39 -22.79 85.17
C GLU A 71 -62.24 -21.39 84.56
N LEU A 72 -62.96 -20.41 85.09
CA LEU A 72 -62.86 -19.01 84.66
C LEU A 72 -61.44 -18.47 84.89
N ARG A 73 -60.88 -18.69 86.09
CA ARG A 73 -59.49 -18.28 86.40
C ARG A 73 -58.45 -18.98 85.54
N TYR A 74 -58.67 -20.25 85.19
CA TYR A 74 -57.82 -20.98 84.25
C TYR A 74 -57.94 -20.38 82.84
N ARG A 75 -59.16 -20.10 82.34
CA ARG A 75 -59.38 -19.43 81.05
C ARG A 75 -58.72 -18.05 81.01
N GLU A 76 -58.81 -17.26 82.08
CA GLU A 76 -58.11 -15.97 82.20
C GLU A 76 -56.59 -16.12 82.18
N LEU A 77 -56.04 -17.12 82.87
CA LEU A 77 -54.60 -17.43 82.84
C LEU A 77 -54.14 -17.84 81.44
N SER A 78 -54.90 -18.71 80.75
CA SER A 78 -54.64 -19.11 79.36
C SER A 78 -54.72 -17.92 78.41
N ALA A 79 -55.71 -17.03 78.58
CA ALA A 79 -55.85 -15.82 77.78
C ALA A 79 -54.67 -14.85 77.98
N LEU A 80 -54.25 -14.60 79.24
CA LEU A 80 -53.08 -13.78 79.55
C LEU A 80 -51.78 -14.40 79.01
N SER A 81 -51.68 -15.73 79.01
CA SER A 81 -50.55 -16.45 78.39
C SER A 81 -50.49 -16.26 76.89
N GLY A 82 -51.61 -16.44 76.19
CA GLY A 82 -51.69 -16.17 74.75
C GLY A 82 -51.40 -14.70 74.41
N GLN A 83 -51.91 -13.76 75.20
CA GLN A 83 -51.62 -12.33 75.01
C GLN A 83 -50.15 -11.97 75.23
N ARG A 84 -49.47 -12.61 76.21
CA ARG A 84 -48.02 -12.40 76.40
C ARG A 84 -47.22 -13.04 75.27
N ARG A 85 -47.60 -14.24 74.81
CA ARG A 85 -46.99 -14.90 73.64
C ARG A 85 -47.03 -14.02 72.40
N LEU A 86 -48.22 -13.51 72.05
CA LEU A 86 -48.41 -12.64 70.89
C LEU A 86 -47.55 -11.37 70.98
N ARG A 87 -47.43 -10.76 72.17
CA ARG A 87 -46.58 -9.57 72.37
C ARG A 87 -45.08 -9.89 72.23
N LEU A 88 -44.63 -11.03 72.77
CA LEU A 88 -43.24 -11.49 72.63
C LEU A 88 -42.91 -11.90 71.18
N GLU A 89 -43.83 -12.56 70.49
CA GLU A 89 -43.66 -12.91 69.08
C GLU A 89 -43.64 -11.68 68.17
N ARG A 90 -44.46 -10.66 68.45
CA ARG A 90 -44.38 -9.34 67.78
C ARG A 90 -43.02 -8.67 68.03
N SER A 91 -42.55 -8.67 69.28
CA SER A 91 -41.21 -8.16 69.62
C SER A 91 -40.10 -8.90 68.88
N ARG A 92 -40.19 -10.24 68.78
CA ARG A 92 -39.21 -11.08 68.07
C ARG A 92 -39.17 -10.75 66.59
N ARG A 93 -40.33 -10.60 65.94
CA ARG A 93 -40.41 -10.24 64.52
C ARG A 93 -39.81 -8.85 64.25
N LEU A 94 -40.08 -7.87 65.13
CA LEU A 94 -39.49 -6.53 65.03
C LEU A 94 -37.96 -6.56 65.17
N TRP A 95 -37.43 -7.20 66.21
CA TRP A 95 -35.97 -7.29 66.41
C TRP A 95 -35.27 -8.08 65.32
N LYS A 96 -35.92 -9.13 64.78
CA LYS A 96 -35.41 -9.88 63.63
C LYS A 96 -35.34 -9.00 62.37
N PHE A 97 -36.39 -8.21 62.11
CA PHE A 97 -36.39 -7.24 61.02
C PHE A 97 -35.28 -6.19 61.17
N LEU A 98 -35.12 -5.59 62.36
CA LEU A 98 -34.10 -4.56 62.61
C LEU A 98 -32.68 -5.10 62.43
N TRP A 99 -32.43 -6.35 62.85
CA TRP A 99 -31.17 -7.03 62.61
C TRP A 99 -30.90 -7.22 61.11
N ASP A 100 -31.86 -7.81 60.40
CA ASP A 100 -31.73 -8.09 58.97
C ASP A 100 -31.57 -6.78 58.16
N ALA A 101 -32.24 -5.69 58.55
CA ALA A 101 -32.08 -4.36 57.95
C ALA A 101 -30.71 -3.73 58.23
N GLY A 102 -30.14 -3.94 59.42
CA GLY A 102 -28.78 -3.49 59.75
C GLY A 102 -27.71 -4.19 58.93
N GLU A 103 -27.87 -5.50 58.68
CA GLU A 103 -26.95 -6.28 57.82
C GLU A 103 -27.00 -5.81 56.37
N GLU A 104 -28.20 -5.53 55.84
CA GLU A 104 -28.34 -4.98 54.50
C GLU A 104 -27.76 -3.55 54.41
N GLU A 105 -28.00 -2.68 55.40
CA GLU A 105 -27.42 -1.34 55.45
C GLU A 105 -25.88 -1.37 55.47
N ALA A 106 -25.29 -2.25 56.30
CA ALA A 106 -23.85 -2.42 56.39
C ALA A 106 -23.25 -2.91 55.07
N TRP A 107 -23.93 -3.84 54.38
CA TRP A 107 -23.51 -4.33 53.09
C TRP A 107 -23.61 -3.27 51.99
N LEU A 108 -24.70 -2.49 51.95
CA LEU A 108 -24.86 -1.38 50.99
C LEU A 108 -23.75 -0.34 51.15
N ARG A 109 -23.37 0.01 52.39
CA ARG A 109 -22.24 0.92 52.66
C ARG A 109 -20.90 0.37 52.17
N GLU A 110 -20.69 -0.94 52.27
CA GLU A 110 -19.48 -1.56 51.72
C GLU A 110 -19.47 -1.49 50.19
N GLN A 111 -20.60 -1.75 49.52
CA GLN A 111 -20.70 -1.59 48.06
C GLN A 111 -20.48 -0.13 47.62
N GLU A 112 -21.04 0.83 48.37
CA GLU A 112 -20.80 2.25 48.12
C GLU A 112 -19.31 2.59 48.17
N ARG A 113 -18.59 2.05 49.15
CA ARG A 113 -17.15 2.25 49.28
C ARG A 113 -16.37 1.72 48.08
N LEU A 114 -16.73 0.54 47.58
CA LEU A 114 -16.10 -0.08 46.40
C LEU A 114 -16.38 0.74 45.13
N LEU A 115 -17.60 1.23 44.96
CA LEU A 115 -18.00 2.06 43.82
C LEU A 115 -17.42 3.49 43.86
N ARG A 116 -16.87 3.93 45.00
CA ARG A 116 -16.32 5.30 45.19
C ARG A 116 -14.97 5.54 44.50
N CYS A 117 -14.26 4.49 44.07
CA CYS A 117 -12.96 4.65 43.41
C CYS A 117 -13.10 5.47 42.10
N PRO A 118 -12.40 6.58 41.87
CA PRO A 118 -12.59 7.37 40.64
C PRO A 118 -11.79 6.86 39.42
N GLU A 119 -10.94 5.85 39.58
CA GLU A 119 -10.09 5.37 38.48
C GLU A 119 -10.92 4.61 37.45
N LEU A 120 -10.55 4.73 36.16
CA LEU A 120 -11.18 4.06 35.02
C LEU A 120 -10.19 3.22 34.18
N GLY A 121 -8.94 3.07 34.66
CA GLY A 121 -7.87 2.38 33.93
C GLY A 121 -7.13 3.30 32.97
N ARG A 122 -5.85 3.00 32.69
CA ARG A 122 -5.00 3.79 31.77
C ARG A 122 -4.72 3.08 30.45
N ASP A 123 -4.93 1.77 30.42
CA ASP A 123 -4.65 0.86 29.33
C ASP A 123 -5.82 -0.14 29.16
N LEU A 124 -5.87 -0.83 28.02
CA LEU A 124 -6.95 -1.77 27.71
C LEU A 124 -7.07 -2.88 28.78
N PRO A 125 -5.98 -3.54 29.21
CA PRO A 125 -6.05 -4.58 30.23
C PRO A 125 -6.50 -4.04 31.60
N GLY A 126 -6.05 -2.84 32.00
CA GLY A 126 -6.48 -2.21 33.24
C GLY A 126 -7.98 -1.92 33.25
N SER A 127 -8.47 -1.32 32.17
CA SER A 127 -9.88 -0.94 32.03
C SER A 127 -10.80 -2.18 31.96
N LEU A 128 -10.36 -3.27 31.29
CA LEU A 128 -11.08 -4.55 31.25
C LEU A 128 -11.19 -5.21 32.63
N ARG A 129 -10.10 -5.20 33.42
CA ARG A 129 -10.14 -5.72 34.80
C ARG A 129 -11.15 -4.96 35.66
N MET A 130 -11.22 -3.65 35.49
CA MET A 130 -12.15 -2.79 36.23
C MET A 130 -13.61 -3.03 35.81
N LEU A 131 -13.84 -3.38 34.54
CA LEU A 131 -15.19 -3.72 34.06
C LEU A 131 -15.65 -5.04 34.66
N SER A 132 -14.77 -6.04 34.68
CA SER A 132 -15.03 -7.32 35.33
C SER A 132 -15.34 -7.16 36.82
N GLN A 133 -14.58 -6.31 37.54
CA GLN A 133 -14.86 -5.99 38.94
C GLN A 133 -16.23 -5.32 39.12
N LEU A 134 -16.59 -4.38 38.24
CA LEU A 134 -17.88 -3.69 38.28
C LEU A 134 -19.06 -4.63 37.96
N GLU A 135 -18.89 -5.56 37.03
CA GLU A 135 -19.90 -6.57 36.72
C GLU A 135 -20.12 -7.53 37.88
N ALA A 136 -19.07 -7.88 38.62
CA ALA A 136 -19.20 -8.64 39.86
C ALA A 136 -20.02 -7.87 40.93
N ILE A 137 -19.79 -6.56 41.07
CA ILE A 137 -20.57 -5.70 41.99
C ILE A 137 -22.03 -5.60 41.54
N ARG A 138 -22.29 -5.39 40.25
CA ARG A 138 -23.66 -5.35 39.68
C ARG A 138 -24.39 -6.67 39.89
N GLY A 139 -23.72 -7.79 39.65
CA GLY A 139 -24.29 -9.13 39.90
C GLY A 139 -24.64 -9.31 41.38
N ALA A 140 -23.79 -8.84 42.28
CA ALA A 140 -24.06 -8.86 43.72
C ALA A 140 -25.25 -7.97 44.12
N LEU A 141 -25.39 -6.77 43.53
CA LEU A 141 -26.55 -5.89 43.70
C LEU A 141 -27.84 -6.55 43.21
N GLY A 142 -27.87 -7.04 41.97
CA GLY A 142 -29.04 -7.71 41.41
C GLY A 142 -29.46 -8.98 42.16
N GLY A 143 -28.49 -9.72 42.71
CA GLY A 143 -28.76 -10.88 43.56
C GLY A 143 -29.41 -10.51 44.90
N ARG A 144 -29.27 -9.27 45.37
CA ARG A 144 -29.84 -8.77 46.62
C ARG A 144 -31.18 -8.05 46.47
N THR A 145 -31.62 -7.76 45.24
CA THR A 145 -32.90 -7.07 44.98
C THR A 145 -34.10 -7.82 45.54
N ALA A 146 -34.26 -9.12 45.22
CA ALA A 146 -35.38 -9.91 45.73
C ALA A 146 -35.34 -10.15 47.27
N PRO A 147 -34.19 -10.47 47.89
CA PRO A 147 -34.07 -10.49 49.34
C PRO A 147 -34.43 -9.15 50.01
N LEU A 148 -34.02 -8.03 49.41
CA LEU A 148 -34.34 -6.70 49.88
C LEU A 148 -35.85 -6.44 49.80
N GLU A 149 -36.51 -6.73 48.66
CA GLU A 149 -37.96 -6.59 48.52
C GLU A 149 -38.72 -7.39 49.59
N GLN A 150 -38.30 -8.63 49.87
CA GLN A 150 -38.89 -9.44 50.94
C GLN A 150 -38.68 -8.84 52.32
N LEU A 151 -37.52 -8.24 52.59
CA LEU A 151 -37.23 -7.55 53.84
C LEU A 151 -38.12 -6.30 54.00
N LEU A 152 -38.28 -5.51 52.94
CA LEU A 152 -39.15 -4.33 52.93
C LEU A 152 -40.61 -4.73 53.13
N GLU A 153 -41.10 -5.77 52.46
CA GLU A 153 -42.46 -6.26 52.62
C GLU A 153 -42.74 -6.72 54.06
N ARG A 154 -41.80 -7.43 54.69
CA ARG A 154 -41.87 -7.76 56.13
C ARG A 154 -41.91 -6.50 57.01
N GLY A 155 -41.20 -5.44 56.62
CA GLY A 155 -41.27 -4.13 57.26
C GLY A 155 -42.67 -3.52 57.20
N ARG A 156 -43.30 -3.53 56.01
CA ARG A 156 -44.68 -3.07 55.79
C ARG A 156 -45.69 -3.84 56.62
N GLU A 157 -45.57 -5.16 56.64
CA GLU A 157 -46.42 -6.03 57.47
C GLU A 157 -46.32 -5.69 58.97
N LEU A 158 -45.10 -5.40 59.45
CA LEU A 158 -44.87 -5.02 60.86
C LEU A 158 -45.48 -3.65 61.19
N LEU A 159 -45.41 -2.69 60.26
CA LEU A 159 -46.04 -1.38 60.40
C LEU A 159 -47.58 -1.48 60.38
N ALA A 160 -48.14 -2.32 59.51
CA ALA A 160 -49.58 -2.57 59.45
C ALA A 160 -50.12 -3.20 60.75
N LEU A 161 -49.35 -4.09 61.39
CA LEU A 161 -49.69 -4.70 62.68
C LEU A 161 -49.51 -3.75 63.89
N GLY A 162 -48.87 -2.59 63.70
CA GLY A 162 -48.54 -1.61 64.74
C GLY A 162 -49.47 -0.39 64.82
N SER A 163 -50.39 -0.18 63.87
CA SER A 163 -51.33 0.96 63.90
C SER A 163 -52.43 0.78 64.96
N PRO A 164 -52.65 1.76 65.88
CA PRO A 164 -53.67 1.68 66.91
C PRO A 164 -55.03 2.16 66.37
N GLU A 165 -55.65 1.46 65.42
CA GLU A 165 -57.00 1.84 64.92
C GLU A 165 -57.84 0.70 64.31
N GLY A 166 -57.65 -0.54 64.78
CA GLY A 166 -58.39 -1.72 64.31
C GLY A 166 -59.15 -2.46 65.41
N ALA A 167 -59.95 -1.75 66.22
CA ALA A 167 -60.89 -2.36 67.16
C ALA A 167 -62.26 -1.68 67.02
N GLY A 168 -63.10 -2.21 66.14
CA GLY A 168 -64.49 -1.77 65.99
C GLY A 168 -65.26 -2.56 64.95
N ALA A 169 -66.37 -3.16 65.39
CA ALA A 169 -67.44 -3.79 64.61
C ALA A 169 -67.22 -5.22 64.09
N THR A 170 -67.51 -6.18 64.96
CA THR A 170 -68.37 -7.32 64.55
C THR A 170 -69.83 -6.91 64.80
N ASP A 171 -70.67 -6.95 63.77
CA ASP A 171 -72.09 -7.25 63.92
C ASP A 171 -72.57 -7.98 62.65
N GLY A 172 -73.29 -9.08 62.85
CA GLY A 172 -73.70 -9.99 61.80
C GLY A 172 -75.03 -9.63 61.15
N SER A 173 -75.20 -10.04 59.89
CA SER A 173 -76.45 -10.62 59.40
C SER A 173 -76.22 -11.30 58.04
N ALA A 174 -77.00 -12.36 57.82
CA ALA A 174 -76.92 -13.35 56.75
C ALA A 174 -77.30 -12.83 55.35
N ALA A 175 -76.85 -13.53 54.29
CA ALA A 175 -77.70 -14.35 53.40
C ALA A 175 -77.07 -14.60 52.02
N GLY A 176 -77.07 -15.88 51.60
CA GLY A 176 -77.09 -16.37 50.20
C GLY A 176 -75.82 -16.14 49.39
N SER A 177 -75.31 -17.03 48.54
CA SER A 177 -75.73 -18.30 47.96
C SER A 177 -74.43 -18.81 47.29
N GLY A 178 -73.97 -20.04 47.46
CA GLY A 178 -74.58 -21.23 46.90
C GLY A 178 -73.62 -21.82 45.84
N GLY A 179 -73.32 -23.11 45.99
CA GLY A 179 -72.81 -23.98 44.92
C GLY A 179 -71.29 -24.19 44.94
N THR A 180 -70.76 -25.17 45.66
CA THR A 180 -70.53 -26.59 45.25
C THR A 180 -69.34 -26.77 44.29
N VAL A 181 -68.21 -27.33 44.75
CA VAL A 181 -67.87 -28.80 44.79
C VAL A 181 -67.57 -29.29 43.36
N GLU A 182 -66.47 -29.93 42.98
CA GLU A 182 -65.57 -30.96 43.56
C GLU A 182 -64.28 -30.92 42.69
N SER A 183 -63.07 -30.97 43.25
CA SER A 183 -62.27 -32.19 43.49
C SER A 183 -61.73 -32.93 42.25
N ASN A 184 -60.39 -33.05 42.29
CA ASN A 184 -59.58 -34.23 41.98
C ASN A 184 -59.04 -34.50 40.56
N ALA A 185 -57.71 -34.71 40.60
CA ALA A 185 -56.92 -35.74 39.93
C ALA A 185 -56.63 -35.61 38.42
N GLY A 186 -55.33 -35.46 38.12
CA GLY A 186 -54.56 -36.61 37.63
C GLY A 186 -54.54 -36.87 36.12
N LEU A 187 -53.36 -36.57 35.55
CA LEU A 187 -52.58 -37.39 34.61
C LEU A 187 -53.08 -37.66 33.16
N VAL A 188 -52.15 -37.33 32.24
CA VAL A 188 -51.81 -37.98 30.95
C VAL A 188 -52.67 -37.68 29.72
N GLY A 189 -51.99 -37.18 28.68
CA GLY A 189 -52.05 -37.83 27.37
C GLY A 189 -52.21 -36.96 26.13
N HIS A 190 -51.07 -36.73 25.46
CA HIS A 190 -50.88 -36.68 23.99
C HIS A 190 -51.58 -35.59 23.14
N SER A 191 -50.72 -34.72 22.58
CA SER A 191 -50.46 -34.49 21.14
C SER A 191 -51.63 -34.61 20.16
N VAL A 192 -51.91 -33.53 19.39
CA VAL A 192 -51.51 -33.35 17.98
C VAL A 192 -51.90 -31.92 17.51
N GLY A 193 -50.92 -31.19 16.96
CA GLY A 193 -51.06 -30.48 15.68
C GLY A 193 -51.65 -29.06 15.61
N SER A 194 -50.74 -28.11 15.41
CA SER A 194 -50.67 -27.23 14.21
C SER A 194 -51.17 -25.77 14.29
N ALA A 195 -50.17 -24.90 14.26
CA ALA A 195 -49.95 -23.79 13.33
C ALA A 195 -50.42 -22.35 13.64
N ALA A 196 -49.43 -21.45 13.43
CA ALA A 196 -49.46 -20.01 13.14
C ALA A 196 -49.85 -19.07 14.29
N GLY A 197 -49.10 -18.02 14.63
CA GLY A 197 -47.90 -17.41 14.06
C GLY A 197 -47.50 -16.16 14.86
N ALA A 198 -46.42 -15.51 14.43
CA ALA A 198 -45.85 -14.24 14.91
C ALA A 198 -44.90 -14.31 16.13
N ALA A 199 -43.65 -14.68 15.85
CA ALA A 199 -42.49 -14.33 16.64
C ALA A 199 -42.00 -12.92 16.23
N GLY A 200 -41.77 -12.06 17.23
CA GLY A 200 -40.92 -10.88 17.13
C GLY A 200 -39.84 -11.01 18.20
N SER A 201 -38.67 -11.54 17.83
CA SER A 201 -37.49 -11.64 18.69
C SER A 201 -36.58 -10.45 18.42
N SER A 202 -36.28 -9.67 19.47
CA SER A 202 -35.18 -8.70 19.48
C SER A 202 -33.91 -9.43 19.90
N GLU A 203 -32.96 -9.58 18.97
CA GLU A 203 -31.62 -10.11 19.22
C GLU A 203 -30.80 -9.14 20.07
N LEU A 204 -30.14 -9.68 21.11
CA LEU A 204 -29.05 -9.03 21.83
C LEU A 204 -27.75 -9.32 21.10
N MET A 205 -27.08 -8.26 20.65
CA MET A 205 -25.78 -8.31 19.98
C MET A 205 -24.70 -8.63 21.04
N GLU A 206 -24.19 -9.87 21.03
CA GLU A 206 -22.96 -10.23 21.73
C GLU A 206 -21.75 -9.62 20.99
N LEU A 207 -21.03 -8.74 21.66
CA LEU A 207 -19.68 -8.33 21.25
C LEU A 207 -18.71 -9.46 21.58
N SER A 208 -18.54 -10.38 20.64
CA SER A 208 -17.46 -11.36 20.67
C SER A 208 -16.13 -10.64 20.41
N LEU A 209 -15.37 -10.40 21.48
CA LEU A 209 -13.96 -10.00 21.40
C LEU A 209 -13.18 -11.16 20.80
N GLY A 210 -12.97 -11.08 19.49
CA GLY A 210 -12.15 -12.02 18.72
C GLY A 210 -10.75 -12.14 19.31
N SER A 211 -10.37 -13.39 19.57
CA SER A 211 -8.99 -13.82 19.83
C SER A 211 -8.04 -13.20 18.82
N VAL A 212 -7.00 -12.53 19.32
CA VAL A 212 -5.85 -12.07 18.52
C VAL A 212 -5.10 -13.32 18.05
N GLY A 213 -5.50 -13.81 16.87
CA GLY A 213 -4.80 -14.85 16.14
C GLY A 213 -3.48 -14.31 15.63
N SER A 214 -2.38 -14.73 16.24
CA SER A 214 -1.04 -14.66 15.67
C SER A 214 -1.02 -15.54 14.42
N ALA A 215 -1.06 -14.91 13.24
CA ALA A 215 -0.88 -15.56 11.94
C ALA A 215 0.59 -15.37 11.51
N ALA A 216 1.45 -16.28 11.96
CA ALA A 216 2.68 -16.61 11.26
C ALA A 216 2.38 -17.74 10.26
N GLY A 217 2.40 -17.43 8.96
CA GLY A 217 2.21 -18.36 7.86
C GLY A 217 3.48 -18.47 7.02
N THR A 218 4.09 -19.65 7.08
CA THR A 218 5.35 -20.13 6.50
C THR A 218 5.27 -20.49 5.01
N THR A 219 6.36 -20.35 4.25
CA THR A 219 6.94 -21.35 3.30
C THR A 219 8.38 -20.90 2.93
N GLY A 220 9.44 -21.71 2.87
CA GLY A 220 9.59 -23.15 3.03
C GLY A 220 11.06 -23.63 2.92
N SER A 221 11.23 -24.94 3.16
CA SER A 221 12.36 -25.83 2.81
C SER A 221 13.74 -25.66 3.45
N THR A 222 14.11 -26.58 4.36
CA THR A 222 15.16 -27.62 4.12
C THR A 222 15.20 -28.68 5.23
N GLU A 223 15.76 -29.83 4.89
CA GLU A 223 15.80 -31.20 5.46
C GLU A 223 16.11 -31.44 6.96
N PRO A 224 15.88 -32.69 7.47
CA PRO A 224 15.99 -33.05 8.88
C PRO A 224 17.33 -33.70 9.23
N MET A 225 17.89 -33.41 10.41
CA MET A 225 18.96 -34.23 10.97
C MET A 225 18.98 -34.25 12.50
N GLU A 226 18.80 -35.47 13.01
CA GLU A 226 19.35 -36.11 14.21
C GLU A 226 19.08 -35.64 15.64
N LEU A 227 18.77 -36.68 16.42
CA LEU A 227 18.66 -36.78 17.86
C LEU A 227 20.01 -36.53 18.54
N THR A 228 20.00 -35.89 19.71
CA THR A 228 20.58 -36.44 20.97
C THR A 228 20.30 -35.52 22.17
N PRO A 229 20.34 -36.04 23.41
CA PRO A 229 19.80 -35.39 24.61
C PRO A 229 20.88 -34.81 25.55
N GLY A 230 20.51 -33.79 26.32
CA GLY A 230 21.21 -33.31 27.52
C GLY A 230 20.26 -32.40 28.31
N SER A 231 19.81 -32.79 29.51
CA SER A 231 20.47 -32.49 30.80
C SER A 231 20.56 -30.97 31.02
N THR A 232 20.04 -30.31 32.05
CA THR A 232 19.65 -30.67 33.43
C THR A 232 19.09 -29.40 34.10
N GLY A 233 18.29 -29.55 35.17
CA GLY A 233 18.00 -28.49 36.14
C GLY A 233 16.55 -28.00 36.11
N SER A 234 15.62 -28.67 36.79
CA SER A 234 15.31 -28.49 38.22
C SER A 234 14.90 -27.06 38.58
N THR A 235 13.58 -26.83 38.66
CA THR A 235 12.95 -26.15 39.79
C THR A 235 11.48 -26.52 39.84
N THR A 236 11.16 -27.40 40.78
CA THR A 236 9.81 -27.64 41.30
C THR A 236 9.30 -26.35 41.94
N ALA A 237 8.17 -25.81 41.45
CA ALA A 237 7.39 -24.82 42.17
C ALA A 237 5.91 -25.18 42.04
N ALA A 238 5.32 -25.45 43.19
CA ALA A 238 3.99 -25.99 43.38
C ALA A 238 2.89 -25.08 42.80
N ALA A 239 1.89 -25.72 42.20
CA ALA A 239 0.57 -25.14 42.04
C ALA A 239 0.01 -24.81 43.43
N ARG A 240 0.01 -23.52 43.77
CA ARG A 240 -0.78 -22.98 44.88
C ARG A 240 -2.01 -22.29 44.29
N SER A 241 -3.15 -22.95 44.43
CA SER A 241 -4.47 -22.34 44.34
C SER A 241 -4.54 -21.21 45.36
N ALA A 242 -4.66 -19.97 44.90
CA ALA A 242 -4.93 -18.83 45.74
C ALA A 242 -6.43 -18.82 46.08
N GLU A 243 -6.75 -19.15 47.33
CA GLU A 243 -8.07 -18.94 47.94
C GLU A 243 -8.38 -17.43 48.02
N PRO A 244 -9.62 -17.00 47.75
CA PRO A 244 -10.04 -15.65 48.07
C PRO A 244 -10.27 -15.54 49.59
N THR A 245 -9.37 -14.85 50.28
CA THR A 245 -9.50 -14.48 51.69
C THR A 245 -10.57 -13.41 51.87
N GLY A 246 -11.83 -13.83 51.93
CA GLY A 246 -12.90 -13.02 52.51
C GLY A 246 -12.71 -12.86 54.03
N PRO A 247 -13.16 -11.74 54.63
CA PRO A 247 -13.11 -11.58 56.07
C PRO A 247 -13.95 -12.68 56.73
N THR A 248 -13.34 -13.46 57.61
CA THR A 248 -13.96 -14.57 58.31
C THR A 248 -15.10 -14.08 59.19
N ALA A 249 -16.21 -14.81 59.18
CA ALA A 249 -17.43 -14.55 59.95
C ALA A 249 -17.18 -14.25 61.46
N LYS A 250 -16.05 -14.72 62.01
CA LYS A 250 -15.62 -14.44 63.39
C LYS A 250 -15.20 -12.98 63.65
N ALA A 251 -14.79 -12.22 62.63
CA ALA A 251 -14.41 -10.81 62.80
C ALA A 251 -15.64 -9.88 62.85
N MET A 252 -16.79 -10.31 62.34
CA MET A 252 -18.06 -9.56 62.44
C MET A 252 -18.79 -9.84 63.76
N GLU A 253 -18.77 -11.08 64.27
CA GLU A 253 -19.29 -11.42 65.61
C GLU A 253 -18.58 -10.63 66.73
N ALA A 254 -17.28 -10.37 66.60
CA ALA A 254 -16.52 -9.60 67.59
C ALA A 254 -16.87 -8.10 67.63
N LYS A 255 -17.48 -7.56 66.55
CA LYS A 255 -17.86 -6.13 66.46
C LYS A 255 -19.29 -5.90 66.96
N ALA A 256 -20.17 -6.88 66.79
CA ALA A 256 -21.50 -6.90 67.41
C ALA A 256 -21.41 -6.96 68.94
N ALA A 257 -20.50 -7.77 69.49
CA ALA A 257 -20.26 -7.87 70.93
C ALA A 257 -19.70 -6.56 71.57
N SER A 258 -19.07 -5.69 70.77
CA SER A 258 -18.48 -4.44 71.28
C SER A 258 -19.50 -3.30 71.41
N MET A 259 -20.68 -3.40 70.78
CA MET A 259 -21.77 -2.40 70.94
C MET A 259 -22.65 -2.66 72.16
N GLU A 260 -22.58 -3.85 72.78
CA GLU A 260 -23.37 -4.22 73.96
C GLU A 260 -22.88 -3.56 75.27
N ALA A 261 -21.72 -2.90 75.29
CA ALA A 261 -21.08 -2.42 76.52
C ALA A 261 -21.55 -1.02 77.01
N THR A 262 -22.54 -0.37 76.38
CA THR A 262 -23.00 0.98 76.80
C THR A 262 -24.51 1.15 76.77
N ALA A 263 -25.24 0.42 77.63
CA ALA A 263 -26.63 0.77 77.95
C ALA A 263 -27.02 0.28 79.36
N GLY A 264 -26.41 0.87 80.39
CA GLY A 264 -26.86 0.72 81.76
C GLY A 264 -28.04 1.64 82.06
N SER A 265 -29.16 1.05 82.48
CA SER A 265 -30.30 1.67 83.16
C SER A 265 -31.18 2.63 82.33
N ARG A 266 -32.39 2.17 81.97
CA ARG A 266 -33.64 2.99 81.96
C ARG A 266 -34.90 2.16 81.68
N ASP A 267 -36.00 2.66 82.24
CA ASP A 267 -37.34 2.09 82.32
C ASP A 267 -37.92 1.54 81.01
N SER A 268 -38.58 0.38 81.14
CA SER A 268 -39.24 -0.38 80.08
C SER A 268 -40.63 0.19 79.74
N SER A 269 -40.69 1.21 78.88
CA SER A 269 -41.91 1.50 78.11
C SER A 269 -41.76 2.30 76.81
N ALA A 270 -40.55 2.54 76.30
CA ALA A 270 -40.38 3.19 74.99
C ALA A 270 -39.37 2.44 74.11
N ILE A 271 -39.72 2.31 72.83
CA ILE A 271 -38.83 1.89 71.75
C ILE A 271 -37.57 2.79 71.83
N PRO A 272 -36.34 2.23 71.84
CA PRO A 272 -35.16 3.08 71.92
C PRO A 272 -34.99 3.88 70.63
N GLU A 273 -35.16 5.20 70.70
CA GLU A 273 -34.95 6.18 69.61
C GLU A 273 -33.47 6.38 69.22
N GLY A 274 -32.61 5.37 69.41
CA GLY A 274 -31.17 5.59 69.35
C GLY A 274 -30.34 4.35 69.06
N SER A 275 -30.52 3.72 67.90
CA SER A 275 -29.45 3.13 67.07
C SER A 275 -30.03 2.54 65.77
N SER A 276 -29.49 3.00 64.64
CA SER A 276 -29.91 2.83 63.23
C SER A 276 -31.24 3.48 62.80
N ARG A 277 -31.10 4.61 62.12
CA ARG A 277 -32.13 5.51 61.54
C ARG A 277 -32.60 5.09 60.14
N CYS A 278 -32.54 3.80 59.77
CA CYS A 278 -32.97 3.42 58.42
C CYS A 278 -34.45 3.04 58.42
N THR A 279 -35.26 3.96 57.89
CA THR A 279 -36.63 3.67 57.48
C THR A 279 -36.61 2.81 56.22
N GLU A 280 -37.59 1.92 56.06
CA GLU A 280 -37.83 1.12 54.85
C GLU A 280 -37.54 1.87 53.52
N PRO A 281 -38.04 3.10 53.27
CA PRO A 281 -37.77 3.83 52.03
C PRO A 281 -36.31 4.27 51.82
N GLU A 282 -35.52 4.40 52.89
CA GLU A 282 -34.12 4.87 52.80
C GLU A 282 -33.19 3.75 52.30
N LEU A 283 -33.44 2.51 52.73
CA LEU A 283 -32.65 1.35 52.29
C LEU A 283 -32.90 1.05 50.80
N GLU A 284 -34.16 1.13 50.38
CA GLU A 284 -34.55 0.98 48.98
C GLU A 284 -33.96 2.10 48.10
N ARG A 285 -33.98 3.34 48.59
CA ARG A 285 -33.36 4.50 47.91
C ARG A 285 -31.85 4.30 47.74
N GLN A 286 -31.14 3.87 48.79
CA GLN A 286 -29.69 3.64 48.75
C GLN A 286 -29.33 2.52 47.78
N HIS A 287 -30.09 1.42 47.76
CA HIS A 287 -29.90 0.34 46.80
C HIS A 287 -30.07 0.81 45.35
N ARG A 288 -31.18 1.51 45.05
CA ARG A 288 -31.42 2.08 43.71
C ARG A 288 -30.35 3.09 43.30
N GLU A 289 -29.86 3.91 44.23
CA GLU A 289 -28.78 4.86 43.97
C GLU A 289 -27.45 4.16 43.64
N LEU A 290 -27.14 3.05 44.31
CA LEU A 290 -25.95 2.25 44.02
C LEU A 290 -26.05 1.52 42.68
N GLU A 291 -27.22 0.98 42.35
CA GLU A 291 -27.47 0.39 41.02
C GLU A 291 -27.29 1.44 39.92
N ALA A 292 -27.87 2.63 40.09
CA ALA A 292 -27.72 3.74 39.15
C ALA A 292 -26.25 4.20 39.00
N ARG A 293 -25.50 4.31 40.11
CA ARG A 293 -24.07 4.64 40.08
C ARG A 293 -23.23 3.54 39.40
N ALA A 294 -23.54 2.27 39.67
CA ALA A 294 -22.86 1.15 39.05
C ALA A 294 -23.12 1.10 37.53
N GLU A 295 -24.33 1.40 37.09
CA GLU A 295 -24.66 1.53 35.66
C GLU A 295 -23.98 2.73 35.00
N SER A 296 -23.98 3.91 35.63
CA SER A 296 -23.25 5.09 35.12
C SER A 296 -21.77 4.78 34.91
N ARG A 297 -21.13 4.19 35.92
CA ARG A 297 -19.72 3.79 35.85
C ARG A 297 -19.47 2.74 34.77
N ARG A 298 -20.43 1.84 34.52
CA ARG A 298 -20.31 0.81 33.48
C ARG A 298 -20.31 1.45 32.09
N LEU A 299 -21.17 2.45 31.88
CA LEU A 299 -21.21 3.20 30.63
C LEU A 299 -19.89 3.98 30.42
N GLU A 300 -19.44 4.73 31.43
CA GLU A 300 -18.17 5.47 31.39
C GLU A 300 -16.98 4.55 31.07
N LEU A 301 -16.91 3.38 31.70
CA LEU A 301 -15.82 2.44 31.49
C LEU A 301 -15.87 1.78 30.10
N ARG A 302 -17.08 1.55 29.56
CA ARG A 302 -17.25 1.07 28.18
C ARG A 302 -16.82 2.13 27.17
N GLU A 303 -17.13 3.39 27.41
CA GLU A 303 -16.65 4.51 26.57
C GLU A 303 -15.12 4.59 26.58
N VAL A 304 -14.48 4.48 27.75
CA VAL A 304 -13.01 4.46 27.87
C VAL A 304 -12.41 3.26 27.15
N LEU A 305 -13.01 2.07 27.28
CA LEU A 305 -12.56 0.86 26.58
C LEU A 305 -12.67 1.00 25.06
N ALA A 306 -13.79 1.55 24.56
CA ALA A 306 -13.99 1.81 23.15
C ALA A 306 -12.93 2.80 22.61
N LEU A 307 -12.66 3.89 23.35
CA LEU A 307 -11.63 4.86 22.98
C LEU A 307 -10.23 4.23 22.92
N LEU A 308 -9.86 3.45 23.94
CA LEU A 308 -8.55 2.78 24.00
C LEU A 308 -8.38 1.74 22.89
N ALA A 309 -9.43 0.96 22.62
CA ALA A 309 -9.44 0.01 21.51
C ALA A 309 -9.26 0.73 20.16
N ALA A 310 -10.05 1.78 19.91
CA ALA A 310 -9.97 2.60 18.70
C ALA A 310 -8.57 3.21 18.52
N ARG A 311 -7.95 3.72 19.60
CA ARG A 311 -6.59 4.27 19.56
C ARG A 311 -5.53 3.21 19.25
N SER A 312 -5.59 2.06 19.90
CA SER A 312 -4.64 0.97 19.63
C SER A 312 -4.75 0.45 18.20
N GLU A 313 -5.97 0.37 17.67
CA GLU A 313 -6.23 -0.04 16.29
C GLU A 313 -5.78 1.02 15.29
N ALA A 314 -5.97 2.31 15.60
CA ALA A 314 -5.46 3.42 14.81
C ALA A 314 -3.93 3.43 14.74
N ASP A 315 -3.25 3.22 15.86
CA ASP A 315 -1.78 3.14 15.92
C ASP A 315 -1.27 1.96 15.08
N ALA A 316 -1.92 0.78 15.17
CA ALA A 316 -1.57 -0.38 14.36
C ALA A 316 -1.76 -0.13 12.86
N CYS A 317 -2.86 0.53 12.47
CA CYS A 317 -3.09 0.93 11.09
C CYS A 317 -2.04 1.95 10.61
N ALA A 318 -1.69 2.93 11.44
CA ALA A 318 -0.71 3.96 11.10
C ALA A 318 0.71 3.41 10.89
N LEU A 319 1.10 2.42 11.70
CA LEU A 319 2.38 1.71 11.54
C LEU A 319 2.45 0.98 10.20
N TRP A 320 1.43 0.19 9.88
CA TRP A 320 1.36 -0.52 8.60
C TRP A 320 1.40 0.46 7.42
N VAL A 321 0.65 1.57 7.50
CA VAL A 321 0.68 2.61 6.47
C VAL A 321 2.09 3.18 6.31
N GLY A 322 2.80 3.47 7.41
CA GLY A 322 4.16 4.00 7.36
C GLY A 322 5.15 3.09 6.62
N GLU A 323 5.11 1.78 6.89
CA GLU A 323 5.97 0.80 6.21
C GLU A 323 5.67 0.71 4.70
N ARG A 324 4.39 0.63 4.33
CA ARG A 324 3.98 0.54 2.92
C ARG A 324 4.19 1.85 2.17
N GLU A 325 4.01 2.99 2.83
CA GLU A 325 4.28 4.31 2.29
C GLU A 325 5.76 4.46 1.90
N GLN A 326 6.68 3.99 2.74
CA GLN A 326 8.12 4.01 2.44
C GLN A 326 8.46 3.13 1.22
N TRP A 327 7.80 1.98 1.08
CA TRP A 327 7.93 1.14 -0.12
C TRP A 327 7.42 1.88 -1.37
N LEU A 328 6.22 2.47 -1.34
CA LEU A 328 5.68 3.22 -2.48
C LEU A 328 6.54 4.42 -2.87
N LEU A 329 7.12 5.12 -1.88
CA LEU A 329 8.01 6.26 -2.12
C LEU A 329 9.33 5.84 -2.76
N SER A 330 9.91 4.71 -2.32
CA SER A 330 11.17 4.19 -2.89
C SER A 330 11.00 3.43 -4.21
N MET A 331 9.77 3.05 -4.55
CA MET A 331 9.46 2.33 -5.79
C MET A 331 9.55 3.26 -7.01
N GLU A 332 10.49 2.96 -7.91
CA GLU A 332 10.64 3.55 -9.24
C GLU A 332 9.86 2.73 -10.27
N ILE A 333 9.18 3.39 -11.22
CA ILE A 333 8.44 2.71 -12.30
C ILE A 333 9.45 2.36 -13.39
N PRO A 334 9.72 1.07 -13.66
CA PRO A 334 10.69 0.65 -14.66
C PRO A 334 10.22 0.99 -16.08
N GLU A 335 11.14 0.96 -17.04
CA GLU A 335 10.81 1.10 -18.46
C GLU A 335 10.71 -0.24 -19.21
N ARG A 336 11.26 -1.32 -18.66
CA ARG A 336 11.23 -2.65 -19.30
C ARG A 336 9.93 -3.36 -18.97
N ILE A 337 9.36 -4.07 -19.94
CA ILE A 337 8.07 -4.75 -19.76
C ILE A 337 8.15 -5.85 -18.70
N GLU A 338 9.25 -6.61 -18.66
CA GLU A 338 9.44 -7.70 -17.70
C GLU A 338 9.51 -7.16 -16.26
N ASP A 339 10.21 -6.04 -16.06
CA ASP A 339 10.32 -5.40 -14.75
C ASP A 339 9.01 -4.72 -14.32
N LEU A 340 8.25 -4.17 -15.28
CA LEU A 340 6.93 -3.60 -15.04
C LEU A 340 5.92 -4.67 -14.59
N GLU A 341 5.94 -5.85 -15.20
CA GLU A 341 5.10 -6.99 -14.79
C GLU A 341 5.40 -7.43 -13.36
N VAL A 342 6.68 -7.46 -12.95
CA VAL A 342 7.06 -7.75 -11.56
C VAL A 342 6.48 -6.72 -10.60
N VAL A 343 6.57 -5.42 -10.94
CA VAL A 343 5.98 -4.35 -10.11
C VAL A 343 4.44 -4.45 -10.09
N GLN A 344 3.82 -4.83 -11.20
CA GLN A 344 2.37 -5.08 -11.29
C GLN A 344 1.93 -6.20 -10.35
N GLN A 345 2.59 -7.36 -10.37
CA GLN A 345 2.29 -8.47 -9.47
C GLN A 345 2.40 -8.07 -7.99
N ARG A 346 3.38 -7.22 -7.65
CA ARG A 346 3.51 -6.68 -6.29
C ARG A 346 2.34 -5.78 -5.91
N PHE A 347 1.83 -4.97 -6.85
CA PHE A 347 0.62 -4.17 -6.64
C PHE A 347 -0.63 -5.03 -6.48
N GLU A 348 -0.78 -6.08 -7.28
CA GLU A 348 -1.88 -7.05 -7.17
C GLU A 348 -1.90 -7.73 -5.79
N THR A 349 -0.73 -7.94 -5.19
CA THR A 349 -0.61 -8.45 -3.80
C THR A 349 -0.97 -7.39 -2.76
N LEU A 350 -0.67 -6.11 -3.03
CA LEU A 350 -0.97 -5.00 -2.12
C LEU A 350 -2.47 -4.65 -2.08
N GLU A 351 -3.19 -4.80 -3.18
CA GLU A 351 -4.63 -4.49 -3.28
C GLU A 351 -5.52 -5.14 -2.21
N PRO A 352 -5.46 -6.47 -1.97
CA PRO A 352 -6.25 -7.09 -0.90
C PRO A 352 -5.83 -6.58 0.48
N GLU A 353 -4.54 -6.28 0.69
CA GLU A 353 -4.06 -5.71 1.96
C GLU A 353 -4.62 -4.29 2.18
N LEU A 354 -4.69 -3.47 1.13
CA LEU A 354 -5.32 -2.14 1.17
C LEU A 354 -6.81 -2.22 1.50
N ALA A 355 -7.53 -3.18 0.90
CA ALA A 355 -8.94 -3.39 1.19
C ALA A 355 -9.15 -3.81 2.66
N ALA A 356 -8.33 -4.72 3.17
CA ALA A 356 -8.36 -5.17 4.56
C ALA A 356 -8.07 -4.00 5.53
N LEU A 357 -7.06 -3.18 5.23
CA LEU A 357 -6.78 -1.98 6.03
C LEU A 357 -7.93 -0.97 5.97
N GLY A 358 -8.52 -0.75 4.80
CA GLY A 358 -9.67 0.14 4.64
C GLY A 358 -10.86 -0.26 5.52
N ALA A 359 -11.12 -1.57 5.67
CA ALA A 359 -12.15 -2.08 6.58
C ALA A 359 -11.83 -1.80 8.05
N ARG A 360 -10.56 -1.91 8.46
CA ARG A 360 -10.08 -1.61 9.82
C ARG A 360 -10.17 -0.12 10.13
N VAL A 361 -9.74 0.75 9.21
CA VAL A 361 -9.89 2.21 9.32
C VAL A 361 -11.38 2.58 9.47
N ALA A 362 -12.27 1.98 8.68
CA ALA A 362 -13.71 2.20 8.82
C ALA A 362 -14.27 1.73 10.18
N ALA A 363 -13.71 0.68 10.79
CA ALA A 363 -14.09 0.23 12.12
C ALA A 363 -13.71 1.25 13.21
N VAL A 364 -12.52 1.86 13.11
CA VAL A 364 -12.12 2.98 13.98
C VAL A 364 -13.06 4.18 13.81
N GLY A 365 -13.45 4.50 12.58
CA GLY A 365 -14.43 5.55 12.30
C GLY A 365 -15.78 5.30 12.97
N ARG A 366 -16.34 4.08 12.86
CA ARG A 366 -17.58 3.69 13.56
C ARG A 366 -17.44 3.81 15.08
N ALA A 367 -16.33 3.36 15.65
CA ALA A 367 -16.09 3.49 17.09
C ALA A 367 -16.03 4.97 17.52
N ALA A 368 -15.46 5.86 16.70
CA ALA A 368 -15.45 7.30 16.96
C ALA A 368 -16.84 7.95 16.83
N GLU A 369 -17.71 7.43 15.94
CA GLU A 369 -19.11 7.85 15.82
C GLU A 369 -19.95 7.43 17.03
N GLU A 370 -19.78 6.18 17.50
CA GLU A 370 -20.44 5.68 18.71
C GLU A 370 -20.07 6.50 19.96
N LEU A 371 -18.82 7.00 20.01
CA LEU A 371 -18.34 7.85 21.10
C LEU A 371 -18.82 9.31 21.01
N GLN A 372 -19.60 9.71 20.00
CA GLN A 372 -20.08 11.10 19.91
C GLN A 372 -21.06 11.47 21.03
N SER A 373 -21.82 10.51 21.54
CA SER A 373 -22.71 10.73 22.68
C SER A 373 -22.00 10.72 24.04
N SER A 374 -20.70 10.41 24.08
CA SER A 374 -19.91 10.36 25.32
C SER A 374 -19.57 11.76 25.86
N GLY A 375 -18.94 11.80 27.03
CA GLY A 375 -18.42 13.03 27.63
C GLY A 375 -17.44 13.79 26.71
N GLU A 376 -17.40 15.12 26.84
CA GLU A 376 -16.67 16.03 25.93
C GLU A 376 -15.22 15.59 25.66
N ARG A 377 -14.50 15.19 26.71
CA ARG A 377 -13.09 14.78 26.61
C ARG A 377 -12.89 13.50 25.79
N THR A 378 -13.79 12.52 25.97
CA THR A 378 -13.75 11.24 25.24
C THR A 378 -14.12 11.46 23.79
N ARG A 379 -15.14 12.30 23.54
CA ARG A 379 -15.54 12.73 22.20
C ARG A 379 -14.41 13.41 21.44
N GLU A 380 -13.75 14.39 22.05
CA GLU A 380 -12.63 15.12 21.44
C GLU A 380 -11.47 14.17 21.14
N SER A 381 -11.08 13.32 22.10
CA SER A 381 -10.00 12.35 21.90
C SER A 381 -10.32 11.31 20.80
N ALA A 382 -11.56 10.83 20.73
CA ALA A 382 -12.01 9.91 19.69
C ALA A 382 -11.99 10.58 18.32
N ARG A 383 -12.46 11.82 18.24
CA ARG A 383 -12.44 12.64 17.03
C ARG A 383 -11.02 12.87 16.55
N ASP A 384 -10.10 13.31 17.41
CA ASP A 384 -8.71 13.54 17.05
C ASP A 384 -8.02 12.27 16.52
N THR A 385 -8.26 11.13 17.20
CA THR A 385 -7.73 9.83 16.79
C THR A 385 -8.24 9.43 15.40
N TRP A 386 -9.54 9.62 15.15
CA TRP A 386 -10.16 9.35 13.86
C TRP A 386 -9.64 10.29 12.76
N GLU A 387 -9.61 11.60 13.00
CA GLU A 387 -9.16 12.59 12.03
C GLU A 387 -7.70 12.35 11.63
N GLN A 388 -6.80 12.08 12.59
CA GLN A 388 -5.40 11.78 12.30
C GLN A 388 -5.22 10.51 11.47
N LEU A 389 -5.93 9.42 11.82
CA LEU A 389 -5.88 8.17 11.06
C LEU A 389 -6.46 8.34 9.65
N ARG A 390 -7.62 8.98 9.54
CA ARG A 390 -8.31 9.24 8.26
C ARG A 390 -7.41 10.05 7.34
N ASP A 391 -6.87 11.16 7.82
CA ASP A 391 -6.02 12.05 7.01
C ASP A 391 -4.72 11.34 6.57
N ARG A 392 -4.17 10.43 7.39
CA ARG A 392 -3.03 9.59 7.00
C ARG A 392 -3.42 8.54 5.96
N TRP A 393 -4.54 7.86 6.17
CA TRP A 393 -5.08 6.84 5.26
C TRP A 393 -5.41 7.44 3.88
N GLU A 394 -6.06 8.59 3.82
CA GLU A 394 -6.41 9.27 2.57
C GLU A 394 -5.17 9.69 1.78
N ARG A 395 -4.15 10.24 2.46
CA ARG A 395 -2.87 10.59 1.82
C ARG A 395 -2.17 9.36 1.24
N PHE A 396 -2.11 8.28 2.00
CA PHE A 396 -1.48 7.04 1.54
C PHE A 396 -2.27 6.38 0.40
N ARG A 397 -3.60 6.34 0.49
CA ARG A 397 -4.47 5.85 -0.61
C ARG A 397 -4.25 6.66 -1.87
N ALA A 398 -4.19 7.99 -1.77
CA ALA A 398 -3.91 8.85 -2.91
C ALA A 398 -2.52 8.57 -3.52
N LEU A 399 -1.50 8.28 -2.70
CA LEU A 399 -0.17 7.87 -3.18
C LEU A 399 -0.22 6.53 -3.91
N ALA A 400 -0.88 5.53 -3.34
CA ALA A 400 -1.03 4.20 -3.94
C ALA A 400 -1.75 4.28 -5.29
N GLU A 401 -2.85 5.02 -5.37
CA GLU A 401 -3.59 5.25 -6.62
C GLU A 401 -2.74 5.98 -7.66
N ARG A 402 -1.98 7.02 -7.27
CA ARG A 402 -1.07 7.72 -8.19
C ARG A 402 0.02 6.78 -8.75
N LYS A 403 0.62 5.96 -7.89
CA LYS A 403 1.66 4.99 -8.29
C LYS A 403 1.08 3.90 -9.18
N LYS A 404 -0.11 3.37 -8.86
CA LYS A 404 -0.83 2.40 -9.69
C LYS A 404 -1.19 2.99 -11.06
N ALA A 405 -1.75 4.20 -11.09
CA ALA A 405 -2.09 4.88 -12.35
C ALA A 405 -0.85 5.09 -13.23
N ALA A 406 0.29 5.49 -12.65
CA ALA A 406 1.54 5.66 -13.37
C ALA A 406 2.14 4.32 -13.86
N LEU A 407 1.97 3.24 -13.09
CA LEU A 407 2.36 1.88 -13.51
C LEU A 407 1.51 1.40 -14.70
N THR A 408 0.19 1.50 -14.62
CA THR A 408 -0.74 1.17 -15.71
C THR A 408 -0.43 1.99 -16.95
N SER A 409 -0.21 3.30 -16.78
CA SER A 409 0.22 4.20 -17.85
C SER A 409 1.50 3.75 -18.55
N ALA A 410 2.50 3.27 -17.79
CA ALA A 410 3.74 2.76 -18.35
C ALA A 410 3.54 1.43 -19.11
N LEU A 411 2.76 0.51 -18.54
CA LEU A 411 2.40 -0.75 -19.18
C LEU A 411 1.65 -0.52 -20.50
N ASP A 412 0.65 0.35 -20.51
CA ASP A 412 -0.14 0.66 -21.72
C ASP A 412 0.74 1.18 -22.85
N ILE A 413 1.73 2.02 -22.53
CA ILE A 413 2.70 2.50 -23.53
C ILE A 413 3.56 1.35 -24.04
N GLN A 414 4.11 0.49 -23.19
CA GLN A 414 4.95 -0.63 -23.67
C GLN A 414 4.17 -1.61 -24.54
N ASN A 415 2.96 -1.96 -24.13
CA ASN A 415 2.07 -2.80 -24.92
C ASN A 415 1.77 -2.15 -26.28
N PHE A 416 1.46 -0.86 -26.29
CA PHE A 416 1.26 -0.11 -27.52
C PHE A 416 2.50 -0.12 -28.44
N ARG A 417 3.71 0.00 -27.87
CA ARG A 417 4.97 -0.10 -28.62
C ARG A 417 5.13 -1.48 -29.25
N LEU A 418 4.92 -2.53 -28.48
CA LEU A 418 5.02 -3.92 -28.94
C LEU A 418 4.03 -4.19 -30.08
N GLU A 419 2.75 -3.86 -29.89
CA GLU A 419 1.71 -4.08 -30.91
C GLU A 419 2.00 -3.29 -32.20
N CYS A 420 2.54 -2.07 -32.09
CA CYS A 420 2.98 -1.31 -33.26
C CYS A 420 4.10 -2.02 -34.01
N ASP A 421 5.12 -2.53 -33.32
CA ASP A 421 6.26 -3.18 -33.95
C ASP A 421 5.89 -4.54 -34.58
N GLU A 422 5.02 -5.31 -33.93
CA GLU A 422 4.43 -6.54 -34.48
C GLU A 422 3.62 -6.26 -35.75
N THR A 423 2.73 -5.26 -35.70
CA THR A 423 1.90 -4.89 -36.85
C THR A 423 2.76 -4.39 -38.02
N ARG A 424 3.81 -3.61 -37.73
CA ARG A 424 4.80 -3.19 -38.74
C ARG A 424 5.56 -4.38 -39.33
N GLY A 425 5.94 -5.35 -38.51
CA GLY A 425 6.53 -6.62 -38.97
C GLY A 425 5.61 -7.34 -39.97
N TRP A 426 4.32 -7.46 -39.62
CA TRP A 426 3.31 -8.05 -40.49
C TRP A 426 3.14 -7.27 -41.80
N MET A 427 3.12 -5.94 -41.76
CA MET A 427 3.07 -5.09 -42.96
C MET A 427 4.28 -5.34 -43.89
N ARG A 428 5.49 -5.48 -43.36
CA ARG A 428 6.70 -5.75 -44.15
C ARG A 428 6.65 -7.13 -44.83
N GLU A 429 6.14 -8.14 -44.13
CA GLU A 429 5.92 -9.47 -44.71
C GLU A 429 4.95 -9.38 -45.90
N LYS A 430 3.83 -8.66 -45.74
CA LYS A 430 2.85 -8.49 -46.81
C LYS A 430 3.38 -7.66 -47.98
N ALA A 431 4.19 -6.64 -47.73
CA ALA A 431 4.89 -5.90 -48.79
C ALA A 431 5.76 -6.84 -49.63
N ALA A 432 6.56 -7.71 -48.99
CA ALA A 432 7.37 -8.71 -49.69
C ALA A 432 6.51 -9.72 -50.47
N ALA A 433 5.36 -10.13 -49.92
CA ALA A 433 4.44 -11.03 -50.58
C ALA A 433 3.77 -10.41 -51.82
N ILE A 434 3.47 -9.11 -51.79
CA ILE A 434 2.97 -8.33 -52.93
C ILE A 434 4.07 -8.19 -53.99
N GLU A 435 5.30 -7.90 -53.58
CA GLU A 435 6.43 -7.77 -54.51
C GLU A 435 6.69 -9.05 -55.30
N ALA A 436 6.59 -10.22 -54.62
CA ALA A 436 6.72 -11.53 -55.25
C ALA A 436 5.67 -11.81 -56.35
N THR A 437 4.59 -11.03 -56.42
CA THR A 437 3.56 -11.21 -57.47
C THR A 437 3.98 -10.70 -58.85
N ARG A 438 5.06 -9.90 -58.96
CA ARG A 438 5.57 -9.36 -60.24
C ARG A 438 5.84 -10.42 -61.31
N ALA A 439 6.19 -11.64 -60.91
CA ALA A 439 6.63 -12.70 -61.84
C ALA A 439 5.49 -13.55 -62.45
N LEU A 440 4.26 -13.42 -61.95
CA LEU A 440 3.17 -14.38 -62.21
C LEU A 440 2.30 -14.03 -63.44
N GLY A 441 2.50 -12.90 -64.12
CA GLY A 441 1.57 -12.36 -65.12
C GLY A 441 1.75 -12.81 -66.58
N ARG A 442 2.37 -13.96 -66.85
CA ARG A 442 2.82 -14.33 -68.21
C ARG A 442 1.82 -15.15 -69.02
N ASP A 443 0.87 -15.84 -68.39
CA ASP A 443 -0.15 -16.68 -69.04
C ASP A 443 -1.46 -16.73 -68.22
N LEU A 444 -2.52 -17.32 -68.78
CA LEU A 444 -3.83 -17.40 -68.11
C LEU A 444 -3.79 -18.14 -66.76
N ALA A 445 -2.95 -19.18 -66.65
CA ALA A 445 -2.76 -19.91 -65.41
C ALA A 445 -2.09 -19.02 -64.33
N GLY A 446 -1.10 -18.24 -64.74
CA GLY A 446 -0.42 -17.24 -63.91
C GLY A 446 -1.32 -16.10 -63.49
N ILE A 447 -2.18 -15.58 -64.38
CA ILE A 447 -3.19 -14.55 -64.07
C ILE A 447 -4.21 -15.08 -63.05
N ALA A 448 -4.70 -16.31 -63.22
CA ALA A 448 -5.62 -16.92 -62.25
C ALA A 448 -4.95 -17.18 -60.88
N ALA A 449 -3.67 -17.52 -60.87
CA ALA A 449 -2.88 -17.65 -59.63
C ALA A 449 -2.64 -16.28 -58.97
N LEU A 450 -2.35 -15.24 -59.76
CA LEU A 450 -2.25 -13.84 -59.32
C LEU A 450 -3.52 -13.37 -58.64
N GLN A 451 -4.68 -13.56 -59.28
CA GLN A 451 -5.96 -13.15 -58.74
C GLN A 451 -6.27 -13.83 -57.40
N ARG A 452 -6.04 -15.15 -57.29
CA ARG A 452 -6.21 -15.87 -56.01
C ARG A 452 -5.31 -15.31 -54.90
N ARG A 453 -4.05 -15.01 -55.23
CA ARG A 453 -3.07 -14.45 -54.28
C ARG A 453 -3.41 -13.01 -53.88
N LEU A 454 -3.80 -12.17 -54.83
CA LEU A 454 -4.23 -10.78 -54.58
C LEU A 454 -5.53 -10.71 -53.78
N SER A 455 -6.45 -11.66 -53.97
CA SER A 455 -7.67 -11.78 -53.15
C SER A 455 -7.35 -12.19 -51.71
N GLY A 456 -6.40 -13.10 -51.50
CA GLY A 456 -5.88 -13.42 -50.16
C GLY A 456 -5.23 -12.22 -49.48
N LEU A 457 -4.34 -11.53 -50.21
CA LEU A 457 -3.69 -10.31 -49.73
C LEU A 457 -4.70 -9.18 -49.45
N GLY A 458 -5.79 -9.08 -50.21
CA GLY A 458 -6.87 -8.13 -49.95
C GLY A 458 -7.49 -8.29 -48.56
N ARG A 459 -7.78 -9.54 -48.15
CA ARG A 459 -8.29 -9.85 -46.81
C ARG A 459 -7.27 -9.53 -45.72
N ASP A 460 -5.98 -9.84 -45.96
CA ASP A 460 -4.91 -9.51 -45.02
C ASP A 460 -4.79 -7.99 -44.85
N LEU A 461 -4.87 -7.22 -45.94
CA LEU A 461 -4.85 -5.75 -45.89
C LEU A 461 -6.06 -5.18 -45.13
N GLU A 462 -7.26 -5.74 -45.29
CA GLU A 462 -8.43 -5.34 -44.50
C GLU A 462 -8.23 -5.59 -43.00
N ALA A 463 -7.66 -6.73 -42.63
CA ALA A 463 -7.34 -7.05 -41.24
C ALA A 463 -6.27 -6.11 -40.66
N ILE A 464 -5.20 -5.84 -41.41
CA ILE A 464 -4.18 -4.84 -41.04
C ILE A 464 -4.81 -3.45 -40.88
N GLN A 465 -5.72 -3.05 -41.79
CA GLN A 465 -6.42 -1.77 -41.69
C GLN A 465 -7.27 -1.69 -40.41
N GLY A 466 -7.92 -2.78 -40.01
CA GLY A 466 -8.64 -2.89 -38.74
C GLY A 466 -7.70 -2.63 -37.56
N LYS A 467 -6.59 -3.36 -37.49
CA LYS A 467 -5.59 -3.19 -36.43
C LYS A 467 -4.97 -1.80 -36.41
N GLN A 468 -4.78 -1.19 -37.58
CA GLN A 468 -4.27 0.17 -37.72
C GLN A 468 -5.23 1.22 -37.14
N ARG A 469 -6.55 1.03 -37.29
CA ARG A 469 -7.56 1.91 -36.66
C ARG A 469 -7.57 1.75 -35.14
N GLU A 470 -7.46 0.52 -34.65
CA GLU A 470 -7.37 0.24 -33.21
C GLU A 470 -6.13 0.91 -32.60
N LEU A 471 -4.96 0.69 -33.19
CA LEU A 471 -3.71 1.29 -32.72
C LEU A 471 -3.74 2.81 -32.81
N ARG A 472 -4.33 3.39 -33.86
CA ARG A 472 -4.56 4.85 -33.93
C ARG A 472 -5.40 5.34 -32.76
N ALA A 473 -6.54 4.71 -32.50
CA ALA A 473 -7.41 5.10 -31.39
C ALA A 473 -6.72 4.95 -30.03
N GLN A 474 -5.94 3.88 -29.83
CA GLN A 474 -5.15 3.68 -28.62
C GLN A 474 -4.05 4.74 -28.46
N GLY A 475 -3.25 5.00 -29.51
CA GLY A 475 -2.18 5.98 -29.45
C GLY A 475 -2.68 7.42 -29.29
N GLU A 476 -3.83 7.77 -29.89
CA GLU A 476 -4.49 9.06 -29.64
C GLU A 476 -5.01 9.17 -28.21
N ARG A 477 -5.57 8.09 -27.65
CA ARG A 477 -5.99 8.05 -26.24
C ARG A 477 -4.79 8.24 -25.32
N LEU A 478 -3.71 7.50 -25.53
CA LEU A 478 -2.46 7.63 -24.76
C LEU A 478 -1.86 9.03 -24.86
N ALA A 479 -1.91 9.65 -26.04
CA ALA A 479 -1.45 11.02 -26.24
C ALA A 479 -2.28 12.07 -25.49
N ARG A 480 -3.57 11.81 -25.22
CA ARG A 480 -4.44 12.68 -24.41
C ARG A 480 -4.24 12.46 -22.91
N GLU A 481 -4.11 11.20 -22.50
CA GLU A 481 -3.93 10.81 -21.10
C GLU A 481 -2.52 11.13 -20.58
N GLN A 482 -1.51 11.14 -21.45
CA GLN A 482 -0.10 11.28 -21.08
C GLN A 482 0.65 12.29 -21.97
N PRO A 483 0.50 13.60 -21.72
CA PRO A 483 1.10 14.63 -22.56
C PRO A 483 2.64 14.53 -22.67
N ASP A 484 3.31 14.19 -21.58
CA ASP A 484 4.78 14.11 -21.52
C ASP A 484 5.35 12.99 -22.40
N ARG A 485 4.62 11.88 -22.53
CA ARG A 485 4.97 10.72 -23.37
C ARG A 485 4.24 10.70 -24.72
N SER A 486 3.37 11.69 -24.96
CA SER A 486 2.68 11.88 -26.23
C SER A 486 3.60 11.98 -27.47
N PRO A 487 4.79 12.64 -27.46
CA PRO A 487 5.61 12.71 -28.67
C PRO A 487 6.02 11.32 -29.15
N GLU A 488 6.32 10.42 -28.22
CA GLU A 488 6.72 9.06 -28.53
C GLU A 488 5.58 8.24 -29.15
N ALA A 489 4.38 8.32 -28.58
CA ALA A 489 3.20 7.65 -29.11
C ALA A 489 2.85 8.18 -30.52
N ARG A 490 2.94 9.51 -30.71
CA ARG A 490 2.68 10.16 -32.00
C ARG A 490 3.71 9.79 -33.05
N GLU A 491 4.99 9.73 -32.70
CA GLU A 491 6.05 9.33 -33.62
C GLU A 491 5.81 7.90 -34.12
N ARG A 492 5.49 6.96 -33.21
CA ARG A 492 5.17 5.58 -33.58
C ARG A 492 3.93 5.46 -34.45
N LEU A 493 2.86 6.19 -34.12
CA LEU A 493 1.68 6.26 -34.97
C LEU A 493 2.02 6.77 -36.37
N SER A 494 2.78 7.85 -36.48
CA SER A 494 3.18 8.42 -37.77
C SER A 494 3.99 7.43 -38.61
N ALA A 495 4.88 6.65 -37.97
CA ALA A 495 5.66 5.61 -38.63
C ALA A 495 4.78 4.44 -39.09
N LEU A 496 3.84 3.98 -38.26
CA LEU A 496 2.87 2.94 -38.60
C LEU A 496 1.96 3.38 -39.76
N GLU A 497 1.48 4.62 -39.73
CA GLU A 497 0.65 5.22 -40.78
C GLU A 497 1.39 5.33 -42.10
N ALA A 498 2.66 5.73 -42.08
CA ALA A 498 3.49 5.81 -43.27
C ALA A 498 3.73 4.42 -43.89
N GLU A 499 4.03 3.40 -43.07
CA GLU A 499 4.21 2.02 -43.55
C GLU A 499 2.90 1.45 -44.12
N TRP A 500 1.76 1.72 -43.47
CA TRP A 500 0.45 1.33 -43.99
C TRP A 500 0.11 2.01 -45.32
N ALA A 501 0.35 3.32 -45.45
CA ALA A 501 0.09 4.06 -46.67
C ALA A 501 0.89 3.50 -47.86
N ALA A 502 2.18 3.20 -47.64
CA ALA A 502 3.04 2.57 -48.64
C ALA A 502 2.50 1.19 -49.08
N LEU A 503 2.20 0.31 -48.11
CA LEU A 503 1.69 -1.03 -48.38
C LEU A 503 0.33 -1.00 -49.11
N SER A 504 -0.56 -0.11 -48.69
CA SER A 504 -1.90 0.04 -49.28
C SER A 504 -1.84 0.57 -50.72
N ALA A 505 -0.96 1.54 -50.99
CA ALA A 505 -0.72 2.06 -52.33
C ALA A 505 -0.19 0.95 -53.26
N GLU A 506 0.77 0.15 -52.80
CA GLU A 506 1.34 -0.94 -53.58
C GLU A 506 0.33 -2.06 -53.88
N GLY A 507 -0.43 -2.49 -52.87
CA GLY A 507 -1.49 -3.48 -53.05
C GLY A 507 -2.63 -2.98 -53.96
N SER A 508 -2.90 -1.68 -53.97
CA SER A 508 -3.90 -1.07 -54.85
C SER A 508 -3.41 -0.97 -56.30
N LEU A 509 -2.14 -0.59 -56.51
CA LEU A 509 -1.52 -0.59 -57.84
C LEU A 509 -1.54 -1.98 -58.46
N ARG A 510 -1.19 -3.02 -57.69
CA ARG A 510 -1.15 -4.41 -58.16
C ARG A 510 -2.51 -4.95 -58.58
N ARG A 511 -3.55 -4.64 -57.79
CA ARG A 511 -4.93 -4.96 -58.16
C ARG A 511 -5.34 -4.22 -59.45
N HIS A 512 -4.95 -2.96 -59.59
CA HIS A 512 -5.22 -2.14 -60.78
C HIS A 512 -4.50 -2.66 -62.03
N GLU A 513 -3.26 -3.15 -61.90
CA GLU A 513 -2.51 -3.84 -62.96
C GLU A 513 -3.20 -5.13 -63.40
N SER A 514 -3.71 -5.93 -62.45
CA SER A 514 -4.51 -7.13 -62.76
C SER A 514 -5.75 -6.78 -63.59
N LEU A 515 -6.50 -5.74 -63.21
CA LEU A 515 -7.65 -5.26 -64.01
C LEU A 515 -7.25 -4.83 -65.42
N GLY A 516 -6.05 -4.26 -65.59
CA GLY A 516 -5.51 -3.93 -66.91
C GLY A 516 -5.29 -5.15 -67.80
N THR A 517 -4.89 -6.29 -67.21
CA THR A 517 -4.76 -7.55 -67.95
C THR A 517 -6.12 -8.09 -68.41
N GLU A 518 -7.17 -7.93 -67.59
CA GLU A 518 -8.55 -8.31 -67.94
C GLU A 518 -9.12 -7.38 -69.04
N ILE A 519 -8.96 -6.06 -68.92
CA ILE A 519 -9.34 -5.09 -69.96
C ILE A 519 -8.66 -5.44 -71.29
N SER A 520 -7.37 -5.81 -71.25
CA SER A 520 -6.62 -6.21 -72.45
C SER A 520 -7.19 -7.48 -73.10
N GLN A 521 -7.68 -8.44 -72.30
CA GLN A 521 -8.34 -9.65 -72.79
C GLN A 521 -9.68 -9.31 -73.44
N TYR A 522 -10.53 -8.50 -72.81
CA TYR A 522 -11.78 -8.02 -73.43
C TYR A 522 -11.56 -7.21 -74.70
N GLY A 523 -10.34 -6.73 -74.94
CA GLY A 523 -9.97 -6.05 -76.18
C GLY A 523 -10.15 -6.90 -77.43
N THR A 524 -10.01 -8.23 -77.36
CA THR A 524 -10.31 -9.11 -78.50
C THR A 524 -11.80 -9.17 -78.79
N ASP A 525 -12.63 -9.20 -77.75
CA ASP A 525 -14.09 -9.29 -77.85
C ASP A 525 -14.66 -7.97 -78.36
N TYR A 526 -14.16 -6.83 -77.84
CA TYR A 526 -14.45 -5.50 -78.36
C TYR A 526 -14.12 -5.38 -79.85
N ARG A 527 -12.90 -5.77 -80.26
CA ARG A 527 -12.50 -5.74 -81.69
C ARG A 527 -13.37 -6.64 -82.56
N SER A 528 -13.75 -7.82 -82.07
CA SER A 528 -14.61 -8.77 -82.79
C SER A 528 -16.04 -8.25 -82.94
N ALA A 529 -16.63 -7.72 -81.86
CA ALA A 529 -17.95 -7.08 -81.88
C ALA A 529 -17.98 -5.87 -82.82
N ARG A 530 -16.90 -5.09 -82.83
CA ARG A 530 -16.71 -3.95 -83.73
C ARG A 530 -16.63 -4.37 -85.20
N ALA A 531 -15.86 -5.41 -85.51
CA ALA A 531 -15.73 -5.95 -86.86
C ALA A 531 -17.08 -6.48 -87.38
N ALA A 532 -17.77 -7.31 -86.59
CA ALA A 532 -19.09 -7.84 -86.93
C ALA A 532 -20.14 -6.73 -87.13
N GLY A 533 -20.15 -5.72 -86.25
CA GLY A 533 -21.04 -4.57 -86.37
C GLY A 533 -20.80 -3.73 -87.64
N ARG A 534 -19.53 -3.59 -88.06
CA ARG A 534 -19.18 -2.94 -89.35
C ARG A 534 -19.62 -3.78 -90.55
N GLU A 535 -19.41 -5.08 -90.54
CA GLU A 535 -19.84 -5.97 -91.62
C GLU A 535 -21.36 -5.95 -91.80
N LEU A 536 -22.13 -5.94 -90.71
CA LEU A 536 -23.60 -5.89 -90.74
C LEU A 536 -24.17 -4.57 -91.27
N SER A 537 -23.41 -3.47 -91.17
CA SER A 537 -23.81 -2.13 -91.62
C SER A 537 -23.20 -1.71 -92.96
N GLN A 538 -22.29 -2.52 -93.55
CA GLN A 538 -21.65 -2.22 -94.82
C GLN A 538 -22.66 -2.13 -95.98
N GLY A 539 -22.66 -1.00 -96.68
CA GLY A 539 -23.48 -0.77 -97.87
C GLY A 539 -24.99 -0.60 -97.61
N ARG A 540 -25.42 -0.51 -96.34
CA ARG A 540 -26.81 -0.35 -95.94
C ARG A 540 -27.06 1.05 -95.36
N SER A 541 -28.17 1.67 -95.72
CA SER A 541 -28.58 3.00 -95.22
C SER A 541 -29.96 2.98 -94.56
N ASP A 542 -30.43 1.81 -94.16
CA ASP A 542 -31.68 1.68 -93.42
C ASP A 542 -31.55 2.21 -91.98
N PRO A 543 -32.66 2.61 -91.33
CA PRO A 543 -32.63 3.16 -89.97
C PRO A 543 -31.99 2.24 -88.92
N GLN A 544 -32.04 0.92 -89.10
CA GLN A 544 -31.44 -0.04 -88.16
C GLN A 544 -29.91 -0.05 -88.29
N SER A 545 -29.39 0.03 -89.53
CA SER A 545 -27.96 0.18 -89.80
C SER A 545 -27.40 1.49 -89.23
N LEU A 546 -28.14 2.60 -89.33
CA LEU A 546 -27.75 3.89 -88.71
C LEU A 546 -27.73 3.82 -87.18
N SER A 547 -28.73 3.18 -86.56
CA SER A 547 -28.78 2.98 -85.11
C SER A 547 -27.63 2.08 -84.60
N LEU A 548 -27.28 1.03 -85.35
CA LEU A 548 -26.14 0.17 -85.04
C LEU A 548 -24.82 0.95 -85.09
N LEU A 549 -24.61 1.80 -86.12
CA LEU A 549 -23.42 2.64 -86.23
C LEU A 549 -23.30 3.62 -85.06
N GLN A 550 -24.40 4.26 -84.62
CA GLN A 550 -24.40 5.13 -83.44
C GLN A 550 -24.05 4.38 -82.15
N ARG A 551 -24.57 3.17 -81.96
CA ARG A 551 -24.23 2.33 -80.79
C ARG A 551 -22.77 1.89 -80.81
N LEU A 552 -22.24 1.60 -81.99
CA LEU A 552 -20.85 1.29 -82.21
C LEU A 552 -19.96 2.51 -81.89
N GLU A 553 -20.31 3.73 -82.33
CA GLU A 553 -19.61 4.97 -81.97
C GLU A 553 -19.62 5.23 -80.46
N ALA A 554 -20.75 5.01 -79.78
CA ALA A 554 -20.83 5.11 -78.32
C ALA A 554 -19.92 4.09 -77.62
N LEU A 555 -19.87 2.85 -78.13
CA LEU A 555 -18.99 1.80 -77.62
C LEU A 555 -17.50 2.16 -77.76
N ASP A 556 -17.10 2.81 -78.87
CA ASP A 556 -15.72 3.30 -79.04
C ASP A 556 -15.40 4.38 -78.01
N ALA A 557 -16.32 5.34 -77.80
CA ALA A 557 -16.15 6.40 -76.82
C ALA A 557 -16.03 5.86 -75.39
N ASP A 558 -16.86 4.87 -75.02
CA ASP A 558 -16.81 4.21 -73.72
C ASP A 558 -15.52 3.40 -73.53
N TRP A 559 -15.04 2.71 -74.58
CA TRP A 559 -13.79 1.97 -74.56
C TRP A 559 -12.57 2.89 -74.37
N ASP A 560 -12.55 4.02 -75.09
CA ASP A 560 -11.49 5.02 -74.98
C ASP A 560 -11.51 5.73 -73.61
N GLU A 561 -12.69 6.01 -73.05
CA GLU A 561 -12.84 6.56 -71.70
C GLU A 561 -12.39 5.56 -70.63
N LEU A 562 -12.72 4.27 -70.77
CA LEU A 562 -12.23 3.21 -69.89
C LEU A 562 -10.69 3.13 -69.90
N GLY A 563 -10.08 3.17 -71.08
CA GLY A 563 -8.61 3.19 -71.21
C GLY A 563 -7.98 4.43 -70.56
N ARG A 564 -8.53 5.62 -70.83
CA ARG A 564 -8.04 6.88 -70.25
C ARG A 564 -8.17 6.91 -68.73
N THR A 565 -9.31 6.50 -68.18
CA THR A 565 -9.54 6.48 -66.72
C THR A 565 -8.68 5.43 -66.01
N TRP A 566 -8.49 4.25 -66.63
CA TRP A 566 -7.59 3.24 -66.11
C TRP A 566 -6.14 3.73 -66.08
N GLU A 567 -5.63 4.30 -67.18
CA GLU A 567 -4.24 4.77 -67.24
C GLU A 567 -4.01 5.95 -66.28
N LYS A 568 -4.95 6.89 -66.20
CA LYS A 568 -4.89 8.00 -65.22
C LYS A 568 -4.82 7.48 -63.77
N ARG A 569 -5.65 6.49 -63.41
CA ARG A 569 -5.62 5.89 -62.07
C ARG A 569 -4.33 5.11 -61.82
N ARG A 570 -3.81 4.41 -62.83
CA ARG A 570 -2.53 3.69 -62.75
C ARG A 570 -1.38 4.65 -62.48
N GLN A 571 -1.32 5.78 -63.17
CA GLN A 571 -0.29 6.81 -62.99
C GLN A 571 -0.30 7.37 -61.58
N LEU A 572 -1.47 7.73 -61.04
CA LEU A 572 -1.60 8.24 -59.67
C LEU A 572 -1.15 7.20 -58.62
N LEU A 573 -1.52 5.93 -58.80
CA LEU A 573 -1.11 4.84 -57.90
C LEU A 573 0.40 4.58 -58.01
N ALA A 574 0.97 4.62 -59.21
CA ALA A 574 2.40 4.45 -59.43
C ALA A 574 3.21 5.61 -58.81
N GLN A 575 2.75 6.84 -58.96
CA GLN A 575 3.34 8.03 -58.32
C GLN A 575 3.31 7.91 -56.79
N ALA A 576 2.19 7.47 -56.21
CA ALA A 576 2.08 7.25 -54.76
C ALA A 576 3.07 6.18 -54.27
N VAL A 577 3.18 5.04 -54.96
CA VAL A 577 4.17 4.00 -54.63
C VAL A 577 5.59 4.53 -54.74
N ALA A 578 5.92 5.24 -55.83
CA ALA A 578 7.24 5.79 -56.06
C ALA A 578 7.62 6.86 -55.02
N PHE A 579 6.66 7.68 -54.57
CA PHE A 579 6.85 8.63 -53.47
C PHE A 579 7.20 7.91 -52.15
N HIS A 580 6.50 6.85 -51.80
CA HIS A 580 6.79 6.10 -50.57
C HIS A 580 8.14 5.37 -50.63
N VAL A 581 8.51 4.82 -51.79
CA VAL A 581 9.85 4.27 -52.03
C VAL A 581 10.92 5.35 -51.85
N PHE A 582 10.72 6.53 -52.42
CA PHE A 582 11.61 7.68 -52.25
C PHE A 582 11.80 8.05 -50.77
N LEU A 583 10.72 8.16 -49.99
CA LEU A 583 10.82 8.50 -48.56
C LEU A 583 11.58 7.44 -47.75
N ARG A 584 11.35 6.15 -48.05
CA ARG A 584 12.08 5.05 -47.42
C ARG A 584 13.58 5.16 -47.69
N ASP A 585 13.95 5.39 -48.94
CA ASP A 585 15.34 5.47 -49.36
C ASP A 585 16.00 6.76 -48.83
N ALA A 586 15.25 7.86 -48.76
CA ALA A 586 15.68 9.11 -48.12
C ALA A 586 16.03 8.91 -46.65
N LYS A 587 15.18 8.23 -45.89
CA LYS A 587 15.44 7.93 -44.48
C LYS A 587 16.73 7.13 -44.27
N GLN A 588 17.04 6.19 -45.17
CA GLN A 588 18.30 5.44 -45.11
C GLN A 588 19.51 6.34 -45.36
N VAL A 589 19.43 7.22 -46.37
CA VAL A 589 20.50 8.17 -46.69
C VAL A 589 20.70 9.18 -45.56
N GLU A 590 19.63 9.81 -45.06
CA GLU A 590 19.68 10.75 -43.93
C GLU A 590 20.31 10.12 -42.67
N GLY A 591 20.01 8.85 -42.40
CA GLY A 591 20.64 8.10 -41.32
C GLY A 591 22.16 7.91 -41.51
N THR A 592 22.61 7.70 -42.75
CA THR A 592 24.05 7.66 -43.03
C THR A 592 24.72 9.03 -42.89
N LEU A 593 24.06 10.10 -43.35
CA LEU A 593 24.55 11.47 -43.21
C LEU A 593 24.66 11.89 -41.74
N GLY A 594 23.68 11.54 -40.91
CA GLY A 594 23.73 11.81 -39.47
C GLY A 594 24.89 11.10 -38.75
N LYS A 595 25.21 9.85 -39.14
CA LYS A 595 26.37 9.14 -38.59
C LYS A 595 27.68 9.81 -38.97
N GLN A 596 27.78 10.31 -40.21
CA GLN A 596 28.94 11.06 -40.68
C GLN A 596 29.12 12.37 -39.90
N GLU A 597 28.05 13.15 -39.74
CA GLU A 597 28.04 14.40 -38.97
C GLU A 597 28.57 14.19 -37.55
N HIS A 598 28.07 13.15 -36.87
CA HIS A 598 28.49 12.81 -35.52
C HIS A 598 29.96 12.39 -35.45
N ALA A 599 30.43 11.54 -36.36
CA ALA A 599 31.82 11.09 -36.41
C ALA A 599 32.78 12.27 -36.64
N LEU A 600 32.42 13.20 -37.53
CA LEU A 600 33.21 14.41 -37.80
C LEU A 600 33.27 15.33 -36.57
N ALA A 601 32.16 15.48 -35.84
CA ALA A 601 32.09 16.33 -34.65
C ALA A 601 32.95 15.83 -33.48
N LEU A 602 33.12 14.51 -33.33
CA LEU A 602 33.89 13.90 -32.24
C LEU A 602 35.38 13.69 -32.56
N THR A 603 35.84 14.07 -33.74
CA THR A 603 37.24 13.86 -34.11
C THR A 603 38.14 14.92 -33.47
N GLU A 604 38.99 14.48 -32.54
CA GLU A 604 39.96 15.32 -31.83
C GLU A 604 41.30 15.43 -32.55
N LEU A 605 42.10 16.45 -32.19
CA LEU A 605 43.47 16.68 -32.66
C LEU A 605 44.47 16.03 -31.68
N PRO A 606 45.11 14.91 -32.05
CA PRO A 606 46.00 14.20 -31.13
C PRO A 606 47.28 14.98 -30.79
N GLY A 607 47.84 14.73 -29.61
CA GLY A 607 49.10 15.34 -29.14
C GLY A 607 50.34 14.50 -29.39
N THR A 608 50.27 13.46 -30.22
CA THR A 608 51.40 12.58 -30.54
C THR A 608 51.43 12.30 -32.04
N VAL A 609 52.63 12.07 -32.60
CA VAL A 609 52.80 11.77 -34.03
C VAL A 609 52.02 10.52 -34.47
N PRO A 610 52.11 9.37 -33.76
CA PRO A 610 51.35 8.19 -34.17
C PRO A 610 49.84 8.39 -34.06
N GLY A 611 49.40 9.16 -33.06
CA GLY A 611 48.00 9.52 -32.90
C GLY A 611 47.49 10.37 -34.06
N ALA A 612 48.22 11.43 -34.40
CA ALA A 612 47.88 12.35 -35.48
C ALA A 612 47.90 11.65 -36.85
N GLU A 613 48.89 10.81 -37.12
CA GLU A 613 48.99 10.01 -38.35
C GLU A 613 47.80 9.06 -38.49
N ALA A 614 47.47 8.35 -37.40
CA ALA A 614 46.32 7.45 -37.38
C ALA A 614 44.99 8.19 -37.55
N ALA A 615 44.87 9.42 -37.04
CA ALA A 615 43.68 10.26 -37.22
C ALA A 615 43.52 10.75 -38.67
N VAL A 616 44.62 11.19 -39.30
CA VAL A 616 44.65 11.56 -40.74
C VAL A 616 44.19 10.37 -41.59
N ARG A 617 44.81 9.20 -41.40
CA ARG A 617 44.47 8.00 -42.17
C ARG A 617 43.01 7.57 -41.98
N ARG A 618 42.50 7.59 -40.74
CA ARG A 618 41.10 7.26 -40.45
C ARG A 618 40.12 8.17 -41.19
N LEU A 619 40.41 9.48 -41.25
CA LEU A 619 39.54 10.42 -41.96
C LEU A 619 39.65 10.29 -43.48
N GLU A 620 40.82 9.96 -44.02
CA GLU A 620 40.99 9.63 -45.45
C GLU A 620 40.19 8.39 -45.84
N GLU A 621 40.23 7.34 -45.03
CA GLU A 621 39.41 6.14 -45.20
C GLU A 621 37.90 6.48 -45.12
N ALA A 622 37.50 7.35 -44.18
CA ALA A 622 36.12 7.82 -44.07
C ALA A 622 35.68 8.63 -45.30
N LEU A 623 36.52 9.52 -45.82
CA LEU A 623 36.25 10.29 -47.05
C LEU A 623 36.10 9.39 -48.27
N ALA A 624 36.96 8.37 -48.43
CA ALA A 624 36.82 7.38 -49.50
C ALA A 624 35.48 6.61 -49.39
N ALA A 625 35.06 6.27 -48.17
CA ALA A 625 33.75 5.65 -47.94
C ALA A 625 32.58 6.61 -48.25
N MET A 626 32.72 7.91 -47.97
CA MET A 626 31.73 8.93 -48.35
C MET A 626 31.60 9.03 -49.87
N GLU A 627 32.71 8.99 -50.62
CA GLU A 627 32.72 9.04 -52.08
C GLU A 627 32.13 7.79 -52.72
N ALA A 628 32.50 6.61 -52.24
CA ALA A 628 31.87 5.36 -52.65
C ALA A 628 30.35 5.36 -52.37
N GLY A 629 29.93 6.05 -51.30
CA GLY A 629 28.53 6.22 -50.92
C GLY A 629 27.77 7.31 -51.69
N ALA A 630 28.45 8.22 -52.40
CA ALA A 630 27.85 9.42 -53.01
C ALA A 630 26.84 9.07 -54.12
N GLU A 631 27.05 7.96 -54.84
CA GLU A 631 26.11 7.52 -55.88
C GLU A 631 24.72 7.23 -55.30
N ARG A 632 24.62 6.73 -54.06
CA ARG A 632 23.33 6.49 -53.42
C ARG A 632 22.56 7.79 -53.14
N VAL A 633 23.27 8.82 -52.69
CA VAL A 633 22.71 10.16 -52.49
C VAL A 633 22.25 10.73 -53.84
N ARG A 634 23.06 10.60 -54.88
CA ARG A 634 22.74 11.07 -56.23
C ARG A 634 21.52 10.38 -56.81
N VAL A 635 21.48 9.04 -56.76
CA VAL A 635 20.34 8.24 -57.24
C VAL A 635 19.04 8.64 -56.53
N LEU A 636 19.09 8.85 -55.21
CA LEU A 636 17.94 9.34 -54.44
C LEU A 636 17.48 10.74 -54.90
N CYS A 637 18.41 11.67 -55.11
CA CYS A 637 18.07 13.02 -55.54
C CYS A 637 17.51 13.02 -56.97
N ASP A 638 18.02 12.16 -57.85
CA ASP A 638 17.52 11.99 -59.21
C ASP A 638 16.12 11.34 -59.25
N THR A 639 15.84 10.39 -58.36
CA THR A 639 14.47 9.85 -58.22
C THR A 639 13.51 10.91 -57.69
N GLY A 640 13.93 11.70 -56.70
CA GLY A 640 13.17 12.86 -56.21
C GLY A 640 12.89 13.89 -57.30
N ARG A 641 13.91 14.28 -58.09
CA ARG A 641 13.76 15.19 -59.24
C ARG A 641 12.80 14.65 -60.30
N ARG A 642 12.83 13.34 -60.56
CA ARG A 642 11.86 12.69 -61.49
C ARG A 642 10.43 12.84 -60.97
N LEU A 643 10.20 12.55 -59.69
CA LEU A 643 8.88 12.72 -59.05
C LEU A 643 8.40 14.18 -59.08
N LEU A 644 9.32 15.14 -58.94
CA LEU A 644 8.98 16.56 -59.09
C LEU A 644 8.56 16.91 -60.52
N GLY A 645 9.21 16.32 -61.53
CA GLY A 645 8.86 16.50 -62.94
C GLY A 645 7.50 15.90 -63.32
N GLU A 646 7.10 14.81 -62.66
CA GLU A 646 5.78 14.18 -62.82
C GLU A 646 4.65 14.96 -62.12
N GLY A 647 4.99 15.85 -61.17
CA GLY A 647 4.04 16.64 -60.38
C GLY A 647 3.25 15.80 -59.38
N GLY A 648 2.35 16.45 -58.62
CA GLY A 648 1.43 15.77 -57.71
C GLY A 648 1.30 16.43 -56.34
N VAL A 649 0.54 15.78 -55.46
CA VAL A 649 0.21 16.30 -54.12
C VAL A 649 1.43 16.33 -53.18
N HIS A 650 2.46 15.52 -53.48
CA HIS A 650 3.63 15.35 -52.62
C HIS A 650 4.88 16.13 -53.07
N SER A 651 4.77 16.95 -54.13
CA SER A 651 5.94 17.62 -54.73
C SER A 651 6.67 18.56 -53.75
N GLU A 652 5.95 19.25 -52.87
CA GLU A 652 6.58 20.10 -51.85
C GLU A 652 7.47 19.27 -50.91
N LYS A 653 6.95 18.15 -50.39
CA LYS A 653 7.70 17.30 -49.48
C LYS A 653 8.92 16.66 -50.15
N VAL A 654 8.77 16.22 -51.39
CA VAL A 654 9.91 15.67 -52.17
C VAL A 654 10.99 16.74 -52.35
N ARG A 655 10.61 17.99 -52.66
CA ARG A 655 11.55 19.10 -52.82
C ARG A 655 12.33 19.35 -51.53
N GLU A 656 11.64 19.50 -50.40
CA GLU A 656 12.29 19.70 -49.10
C GLU A 656 13.31 18.60 -48.78
N THR A 657 12.93 17.33 -49.00
CA THR A 657 13.81 16.19 -48.72
C THR A 657 15.03 16.18 -49.64
N VAL A 658 14.86 16.43 -50.94
CA VAL A 658 15.99 16.51 -51.88
C VAL A 658 16.94 17.63 -51.49
N GLU A 659 16.42 18.84 -51.27
CA GLU A 659 17.24 20.01 -50.91
C GLU A 659 18.00 19.78 -49.58
N SER A 660 17.34 19.22 -48.57
CA SER A 660 17.94 18.87 -47.28
C SER A 660 19.07 17.85 -47.42
N VAL A 661 18.82 16.75 -48.14
CA VAL A 661 19.80 15.67 -48.33
C VAL A 661 21.02 16.16 -49.12
N GLU A 662 20.82 16.91 -50.20
CA GLU A 662 21.91 17.48 -51.00
C GLU A 662 22.74 18.46 -50.17
N SER A 663 22.09 19.36 -49.43
CA SER A 663 22.77 20.34 -48.57
C SER A 663 23.61 19.66 -47.48
N ARG A 664 23.04 18.67 -46.77
CA ARG A 664 23.75 17.93 -45.72
C ARG A 664 24.92 17.12 -46.26
N HIS A 665 24.73 16.42 -47.38
CA HIS A 665 25.80 15.66 -48.01
C HIS A 665 26.98 16.56 -48.41
N GLN A 666 26.69 17.71 -49.01
CA GLN A 666 27.70 18.69 -49.39
C GLN A 666 28.45 19.23 -48.16
N LYS A 667 27.72 19.64 -47.12
CA LYS A 667 28.31 20.17 -45.88
C LYS A 667 29.20 19.14 -45.16
N ASN A 668 28.80 17.88 -45.12
CA ASN A 668 29.61 16.81 -44.53
C ASN A 668 30.92 16.63 -45.27
N ARG A 669 30.88 16.64 -46.61
CA ARG A 669 32.07 16.53 -47.45
C ARG A 669 33.03 17.70 -47.21
N GLU A 670 32.51 18.93 -47.18
CA GLU A 670 33.31 20.14 -46.91
C GLU A 670 33.94 20.08 -45.51
N SER A 671 33.14 19.73 -44.49
CA SER A 671 33.60 19.62 -43.10
C SER A 671 34.68 18.56 -42.91
N ALA A 672 34.54 17.41 -43.59
CA ALA A 672 35.52 16.33 -43.57
C ALA A 672 36.84 16.74 -44.25
N GLN A 673 36.77 17.47 -45.37
CA GLN A 673 37.95 17.99 -46.06
C GLN A 673 38.68 19.05 -45.22
N GLU A 674 37.95 19.97 -44.60
CA GLU A 674 38.52 20.98 -43.70
C GLU A 674 39.18 20.34 -42.48
N LEU A 675 38.52 19.35 -41.86
CA LEU A 675 39.07 18.59 -40.74
C LEU A 675 40.33 17.80 -41.14
N LEU A 676 40.37 17.22 -42.34
CA LEU A 676 41.55 16.54 -42.86
C LEU A 676 42.74 17.51 -43.00
N GLY A 677 42.49 18.72 -43.51
CA GLY A 677 43.48 19.79 -43.54
C GLY A 677 44.04 20.06 -42.13
N ARG A 678 43.16 20.30 -41.15
CA ARG A 678 43.56 20.55 -39.76
C ARG A 678 44.33 19.38 -39.12
N LEU A 679 43.96 18.14 -39.40
CA LEU A 679 44.66 16.96 -38.89
C LEU A 679 46.04 16.79 -39.52
N ARG A 680 46.20 17.06 -40.82
CA ARG A 680 47.51 17.04 -41.50
C ARG A 680 48.43 18.13 -40.94
N ASP A 681 47.89 19.33 -40.73
CA ASP A 681 48.59 20.44 -40.11
C ASP A 681 49.07 20.08 -38.68
N ASN A 682 48.21 19.41 -37.90
CA ASN A 682 48.55 18.90 -36.58
C ASN A 682 49.62 17.80 -36.63
N TRP A 683 49.54 16.85 -37.57
CA TRP A 683 50.56 15.81 -37.73
C TRP A 683 51.93 16.41 -38.04
N GLU A 684 52.01 17.37 -38.97
CA GLU A 684 53.27 18.06 -39.28
C GLU A 684 53.82 18.80 -38.05
N LEU A 685 52.95 19.44 -37.26
CA LEU A 685 53.34 20.07 -36.00
C LEU A 685 53.86 19.06 -34.98
N GLN A 686 53.15 17.96 -34.75
CA GLN A 686 53.57 16.94 -33.78
C GLN A 686 54.92 16.34 -34.18
N LYS A 687 55.15 16.13 -35.49
CA LYS A 687 56.42 15.63 -36.01
C LYS A 687 57.55 16.60 -35.72
N PHE A 688 57.35 17.89 -36.03
CA PHE A 688 58.31 18.94 -35.69
C PHE A 688 58.62 18.98 -34.18
N LEU A 689 57.59 18.92 -33.33
CA LEU A 689 57.77 18.97 -31.88
C LEU A 689 58.52 17.75 -31.34
N GLN A 690 58.26 16.56 -31.89
CA GLN A 690 59.00 15.35 -31.56
C GLN A 690 60.48 15.47 -31.96
N ASP A 691 60.75 15.85 -33.22
CA ASP A 691 62.12 16.02 -33.72
C ASP A 691 62.89 17.10 -32.90
N ALA A 692 62.20 18.18 -32.51
CA ALA A 692 62.72 19.22 -31.63
C ALA A 692 63.04 18.69 -30.22
N GLN A 693 62.19 17.83 -29.67
CA GLN A 693 62.41 17.21 -28.36
C GLN A 693 63.60 16.24 -28.40
N GLU A 694 63.71 15.41 -29.44
CA GLU A 694 64.83 14.48 -29.64
C GLU A 694 66.17 15.22 -29.70
N LEU A 695 66.24 16.32 -30.47
CA LEU A 695 67.44 17.16 -30.52
C LEU A 695 67.72 17.84 -29.17
N THR A 696 66.68 18.29 -28.45
CA THR A 696 66.82 18.88 -27.11
C THR A 696 67.41 17.88 -26.11
N LEU A 697 66.93 16.63 -26.13
CA LEU A 697 67.44 15.56 -25.27
C LEU A 697 68.90 15.24 -25.59
N TRP A 698 69.24 15.12 -26.87
CA TRP A 698 70.62 14.90 -27.31
C TRP A 698 71.53 16.05 -26.86
N LEU A 699 71.11 17.30 -27.05
CA LEU A 699 71.88 18.47 -26.61
C LEU A 699 72.07 18.50 -25.08
N ASN A 700 71.05 18.15 -24.31
CA ASN A 700 71.15 18.06 -22.85
C ASN A 700 72.08 16.93 -22.40
N GLU A 701 72.14 15.81 -23.12
CA GLU A 701 73.14 14.74 -22.90
C GLU A 701 74.56 15.25 -23.19
N LYS A 702 74.74 16.02 -24.28
CA LYS A 702 76.07 16.52 -24.70
C LYS A 702 76.56 17.72 -23.88
N LEU A 703 75.67 18.50 -23.28
CA LEU A 703 76.04 19.71 -22.54
C LEU A 703 76.98 19.45 -21.35
N PRO A 704 76.77 18.44 -20.48
CA PRO A 704 77.73 18.08 -19.44
C PRO A 704 79.10 17.67 -19.99
N VAL A 705 79.14 16.93 -21.11
CA VAL A 705 80.40 16.52 -21.76
C VAL A 705 81.20 17.74 -22.25
N ALA A 706 80.49 18.74 -22.79
CA ALA A 706 81.06 20.02 -23.21
C ALA A 706 81.55 20.86 -22.02
N ARG A 707 80.85 20.82 -20.87
CA ARG A 707 81.18 21.57 -19.64
C ARG A 707 82.21 20.89 -18.74
N ASP A 708 82.52 19.63 -18.98
CA ASP A 708 83.43 18.87 -18.13
C ASP A 708 84.86 19.44 -18.18
N VAL A 709 85.32 19.95 -17.04
CA VAL A 709 86.67 20.50 -16.80
C VAL A 709 87.63 19.49 -16.16
N SER A 710 87.27 18.21 -16.08
CA SER A 710 88.09 17.16 -15.44
C SER A 710 89.50 17.00 -16.02
N TYR A 711 89.85 17.67 -17.12
CA TYR A 711 91.19 17.71 -17.71
C TYR A 711 92.22 18.48 -16.88
N GLU A 712 91.78 19.38 -16.00
CA GLU A 712 92.66 20.14 -15.12
C GLU A 712 93.34 19.20 -14.11
N GLY A 713 94.68 19.15 -14.13
CA GLY A 713 95.49 18.35 -13.20
C GLY A 713 95.71 16.88 -13.58
N THR A 714 95.27 16.43 -14.76
CA THR A 714 95.50 15.03 -15.21
C THR A 714 96.75 14.84 -16.04
N ARG A 715 97.41 13.68 -15.91
CA ARG A 715 98.62 13.31 -16.68
C ARG A 715 98.35 12.89 -18.13
N ASP A 716 97.11 12.52 -18.46
CA ASP A 716 96.70 12.12 -19.82
C ASP A 716 95.94 13.27 -20.52
N LEU A 717 96.63 14.38 -20.77
CA LEU A 717 96.07 15.53 -21.48
C LEU A 717 95.84 15.23 -22.97
N GLN A 718 96.73 14.45 -23.59
CA GLN A 718 96.63 14.09 -25.01
C GLN A 718 95.40 13.23 -25.31
N GLY A 719 95.11 12.21 -24.49
CA GLY A 719 93.91 11.39 -24.65
C GLY A 719 92.62 12.20 -24.47
N LYS A 720 92.63 13.20 -23.57
CA LYS A 720 91.49 14.12 -23.39
C LYS A 720 91.33 15.09 -24.56
N TRP A 721 92.42 15.58 -25.14
CA TRP A 721 92.38 16.40 -26.35
C TRP A 721 91.77 15.63 -27.53
N GLN A 722 92.20 14.38 -27.76
CA GLN A 722 91.66 13.54 -28.82
C GLN A 722 90.16 13.27 -28.65
N LYS A 723 89.70 12.96 -27.42
CA LYS A 723 88.27 12.79 -27.11
C LYS A 723 87.48 14.09 -27.33
N HIS A 724 88.04 15.25 -26.99
CA HIS A 724 87.42 16.54 -27.26
C HIS A 724 87.32 16.82 -28.77
N GLN A 725 88.37 16.52 -29.53
CA GLN A 725 88.37 16.65 -30.99
C GLN A 725 87.30 15.76 -31.63
N ALA A 726 87.14 14.53 -31.16
CA ALA A 726 86.07 13.63 -31.61
C ALA A 726 84.67 14.18 -31.28
N PHE A 727 84.47 14.73 -30.07
CA PHE A 727 83.22 15.39 -29.69
C PHE A 727 82.90 16.61 -30.55
N VAL A 728 83.88 17.45 -30.88
CA VAL A 728 83.69 18.61 -31.76
C VAL A 728 83.34 18.18 -33.19
N ALA A 729 83.94 17.08 -33.67
CA ALA A 729 83.56 16.50 -34.97
C ALA A 729 82.13 15.94 -34.96
N GLU A 730 81.69 15.32 -33.85
CA GLU A 730 80.30 14.87 -33.66
C GLU A 730 79.30 16.04 -33.68
N LEU A 731 79.61 17.15 -32.96
CA LEU A 731 78.80 18.37 -33.01
C LEU A 731 78.70 18.93 -34.44
N ALA A 732 79.82 18.97 -35.17
CA ALA A 732 79.84 19.46 -36.54
C ALA A 732 79.02 18.57 -37.50
N ALA A 733 79.08 17.24 -37.33
CA ALA A 733 78.29 16.29 -38.12
C ALA A 733 76.78 16.43 -37.89
N ASN A 734 76.37 16.76 -36.65
CA ASN A 734 74.96 16.87 -36.29
C ASN A 734 74.36 18.27 -36.51
N ARG A 735 75.16 19.26 -36.94
CA ARG A 735 74.68 20.61 -37.27
C ARG A 735 73.57 20.62 -38.33
N GLY A 736 73.66 19.72 -39.29
CA GLY A 736 72.63 19.55 -40.32
C GLY A 736 71.25 19.19 -39.77
N TRP A 737 71.17 18.58 -38.58
CA TRP A 737 69.89 18.28 -37.92
C TRP A 737 69.17 19.54 -37.46
N LEU A 738 69.89 20.48 -36.83
CA LEU A 738 69.34 21.77 -36.43
C LEU A 738 68.91 22.59 -37.67
N GLU A 739 69.76 22.63 -38.71
CA GLU A 739 69.46 23.38 -39.93
C GLU A 739 68.24 22.82 -40.67
N ALA A 740 68.06 21.50 -40.70
CA ALA A 740 66.86 20.85 -41.24
C ALA A 740 65.62 21.21 -40.42
N LEU A 741 65.68 21.12 -39.09
CA LEU A 741 64.57 21.45 -38.20
C LEU A 741 64.20 22.94 -38.27
N GLU A 742 65.18 23.83 -38.45
CA GLU A 742 64.94 25.25 -38.67
C GLU A 742 64.24 25.52 -39.99
N LYS A 743 64.63 24.83 -41.06
CA LYS A 743 63.98 24.93 -42.36
C LYS A 743 62.54 24.43 -42.28
N ASP A 744 62.33 23.26 -41.70
CA ASP A 744 61.00 22.64 -41.56
C ASP A 744 60.09 23.51 -40.68
N GLY A 745 60.61 24.04 -39.57
CA GLY A 745 59.88 24.96 -38.70
C GLY A 745 59.54 26.29 -39.38
N GLN A 746 60.45 26.88 -40.14
CA GLN A 746 60.19 28.11 -40.91
C GLN A 746 59.14 27.87 -42.02
N GLN A 747 59.20 26.72 -42.70
CA GLN A 747 58.20 26.33 -43.69
C GLN A 747 56.81 26.12 -43.05
N LEU A 748 56.75 25.45 -41.90
CA LEU A 748 55.50 25.22 -41.18
C LEU A 748 54.89 26.54 -40.68
N ALA A 749 55.70 27.44 -40.10
CA ALA A 749 55.26 28.75 -39.65
C ALA A 749 54.84 29.69 -40.80
N GLY A 750 55.53 29.62 -41.95
CA GLY A 750 55.24 30.44 -43.12
C GLY A 750 53.99 29.97 -43.89
N SER A 751 53.78 28.65 -44.00
CA SER A 751 52.58 28.08 -44.62
C SER A 751 51.35 28.20 -43.73
N ARG A 752 51.51 28.17 -42.40
CA ARG A 752 50.41 28.12 -41.42
C ARG A 752 50.64 29.11 -40.28
N PRO A 753 50.18 30.36 -40.43
CA PRO A 753 50.42 31.41 -39.43
C PRO A 753 49.87 31.09 -38.03
N SER A 754 48.79 30.32 -37.93
CA SER A 754 48.19 29.89 -36.66
C SER A 754 49.11 28.98 -35.83
N LEU A 755 50.02 28.26 -36.48
CA LEU A 755 50.97 27.35 -35.83
C LEU A 755 52.31 28.03 -35.54
N ALA A 756 52.57 29.22 -36.10
CA ALA A 756 53.86 29.89 -36.03
C ALA A 756 54.38 30.01 -34.59
N GLY A 757 53.55 30.43 -33.65
CA GLY A 757 53.94 30.56 -32.24
C GLY A 757 54.36 29.25 -31.58
N GLN A 758 53.74 28.12 -31.97
CA GLN A 758 54.06 26.79 -31.44
C GLN A 758 55.37 26.22 -32.00
N VAL A 759 55.84 26.77 -33.13
CA VAL A 759 57.06 26.33 -33.82
C VAL A 759 58.25 27.23 -33.49
N THR A 760 58.06 28.56 -33.49
CA THR A 760 59.15 29.52 -33.28
C THR A 760 59.72 29.47 -31.87
N VAL A 761 58.91 29.15 -30.86
CA VAL A 761 59.35 29.10 -29.46
C VAL A 761 60.30 27.91 -29.21
N PRO A 762 59.95 26.64 -29.54
CA PRO A 762 60.88 25.52 -29.46
C PRO A 762 62.16 25.74 -30.28
N LEU A 763 62.02 26.31 -31.48
CA LEU A 763 63.16 26.55 -32.36
C LEU A 763 64.15 27.58 -31.76
N GLY A 764 63.63 28.65 -31.15
CA GLY A 764 64.45 29.62 -30.44
C GLY A 764 65.17 29.01 -29.23
N ALA A 765 64.49 28.15 -28.46
CA ALA A 765 65.09 27.44 -27.33
C ALA A 765 66.20 26.48 -27.78
N LEU A 766 65.99 25.74 -28.86
CA LEU A 766 66.99 24.86 -29.46
C LEU A 766 68.22 25.61 -29.97
N ARG A 767 68.04 26.74 -30.67
CA ARG A 767 69.14 27.62 -31.09
C ARG A 767 69.98 28.08 -29.91
N ALA A 768 69.33 28.49 -28.83
CA ALA A 768 70.02 28.94 -27.62
C ALA A 768 70.77 27.78 -26.94
N LEU A 769 70.19 26.58 -26.86
CA LEU A 769 70.83 25.41 -26.26
C LEU A 769 72.02 24.91 -27.10
N TRP A 770 71.88 24.88 -28.43
CA TRP A 770 72.97 24.55 -29.35
C TRP A 770 74.15 25.51 -29.20
N ALA A 771 73.88 26.82 -29.20
CA ALA A 771 74.91 27.84 -28.99
C ALA A 771 75.61 27.70 -27.62
N GLN A 772 74.88 27.29 -26.57
CA GLN A 772 75.49 27.01 -25.27
C GLN A 772 76.43 25.80 -25.30
N VAL A 773 76.04 24.71 -25.99
CA VAL A 773 76.91 23.53 -26.15
C VAL A 773 78.15 23.88 -26.96
N GLU A 774 78.01 24.60 -28.07
CA GLU A 774 79.14 25.08 -28.89
C GLU A 774 80.08 25.98 -28.09
N ALA A 775 79.54 26.93 -27.32
CA ALA A 775 80.33 27.83 -26.49
C ALA A 775 81.09 27.07 -25.38
N ALA A 776 80.44 26.12 -24.71
CA ALA A 776 81.06 25.28 -23.69
C ALA A 776 82.15 24.38 -24.29
N ALA A 777 81.89 23.76 -25.44
CA ALA A 777 82.87 22.97 -26.17
C ALA A 777 84.09 23.83 -26.55
N GLY A 778 83.87 25.03 -27.08
CA GLY A 778 84.94 25.96 -27.41
C GLY A 778 85.75 26.42 -26.19
N ALA A 779 85.11 26.63 -25.04
CA ALA A 779 85.79 26.96 -23.79
C ALA A 779 86.66 25.80 -23.28
N LYS A 780 86.13 24.57 -23.30
CA LYS A 780 86.88 23.34 -22.99
C LYS A 780 88.08 23.15 -23.91
N GLY A 781 87.92 23.41 -25.21
CA GLY A 781 89.02 23.36 -26.17
C GLY A 781 90.13 24.38 -25.87
N ARG A 782 89.76 25.62 -25.50
CA ARG A 782 90.75 26.63 -25.06
C ARG A 782 91.47 26.19 -23.78
N GLY A 783 90.73 25.74 -22.77
CA GLY A 783 91.30 25.30 -21.50
C GLY A 783 92.23 24.10 -21.65
N LEU A 784 91.88 23.11 -22.49
CA LEU A 784 92.77 21.98 -22.80
C LEU A 784 94.06 22.43 -23.50
N ALA A 785 93.97 23.38 -24.45
CA ALA A 785 95.14 23.91 -25.15
C ALA A 785 96.06 24.69 -24.19
N GLU A 786 95.48 25.46 -23.26
CA GLU A 786 96.22 26.16 -22.21
C GLU A 786 96.88 25.19 -21.22
N ALA A 787 96.16 24.16 -20.77
CA ALA A 787 96.70 23.12 -19.89
C ALA A 787 97.86 22.34 -20.56
N ALA A 788 97.75 22.00 -21.84
CA ALA A 788 98.82 21.36 -22.60
C ALA A 788 100.07 22.26 -22.74
N ARG A 789 99.88 23.58 -22.96
CA ARG A 789 100.99 24.55 -22.95
C ARG A 789 101.63 24.66 -21.57
N ALA A 790 100.83 24.72 -20.51
CA ALA A 790 101.32 24.81 -19.14
C ALA A 790 102.10 23.55 -18.73
N GLU A 791 101.65 22.35 -19.12
CA GLU A 791 102.39 21.10 -18.90
C GLU A 791 103.72 21.09 -19.65
N SER A 792 103.74 21.51 -20.93
CA SER A 792 104.98 21.64 -21.71
C SER A 792 105.96 22.64 -21.09
N CYS A 793 105.48 23.79 -20.59
CA CYS A 793 106.30 24.75 -19.86
C CYS A 793 106.80 24.19 -18.51
N ALA A 794 105.95 23.48 -17.75
CA ALA A 794 106.35 22.86 -16.49
C ALA A 794 107.40 21.75 -16.69
N GLN A 795 107.27 20.94 -17.74
CA GLN A 795 108.27 19.94 -18.15
C GLN A 795 109.61 20.61 -18.55
N ALA A 796 109.55 21.73 -19.30
CA ALA A 796 110.75 22.49 -19.66
C ALA A 796 111.44 23.11 -18.43
N CYS A 797 110.68 23.65 -17.47
CA CYS A 797 111.21 24.18 -16.22
C CYS A 797 111.72 23.09 -15.26
N ALA A 798 111.11 21.90 -15.23
CA ALA A 798 111.57 20.76 -14.45
C ALA A 798 112.88 20.17 -14.99
N GLY A 799 113.15 20.30 -16.31
CA GLY A 799 114.43 19.95 -16.92
C GLY A 799 115.55 20.98 -16.70
N LEU A 800 115.25 22.13 -16.10
CA LEU A 800 116.21 23.19 -15.74
C LEU A 800 116.58 23.21 -14.24
N ARG A 801 116.01 22.32 -13.43
CA ARG A 801 116.43 22.02 -12.06
C ARG A 801 117.21 20.72 -12.04
#